data_AF-A0A1J5FEH0-F1
#
_entry.id   AF-A0A1J5FEH0-F1
#
_cell.length_a   1.000
_cell.length_b   1.000
_cell.length_c   1.000
_cell.angle_alpha   90.00
_cell.angle_beta   90.00
_cell.angle_gamma   90.00
#
_symmetry.space_group_name_H-M   'P 1'
#
loop_
_entity.id
_entity.type
_entity.pdbx_description
1 polymer ?
#
loop_
_entity_poly.entity_id
_entity_poly.type
_entity_poly.pdbx_seq_one_letter_code
_entity_poly.pdbx_strand_id
1 'polypeptide(L)'
;MKQAFICAIVALTFHGAFAACGLSKNTAGEYLVATYDHLKLVGVGDCPLDITSAYRLSADIDASASSTENCDALNICEGFTPIGNSTTAFLGTFHGAGHSIQNLTINRPDMSSVGLVGEMDASAIIDSIGMLGGTIVGGSYNTGALVGHNDGGTINSSFAAVEVRGEYNVGGLVGDNYGSVNNSYATGFVTGLGSLGGLVGNNSYGKISSCYASGPVLAAFVDGMSAGGLVGSAYDGEVTKSYWNTETSGMLTSVGGTGLTTANMKLQASFSGWNFVSSWSLVAGKSFPLLQGMDSAPFAFTLSQQSEPANVIFTSVSGYSSNKSATLVGWLNGEHRLNVTGDSLYFYYRVGAVASGDTVWGGSAFVKVPFDRSKDIAIPDYETLQSLSENDPYYLYRHYRLTANIDASVSATEPFKPIGSIKQPFEGDFHGAGHSISNLTVNFPDSGYVGLFGAASGSTIDSLILVNVAITGNEHVGGVVANLNVGTISHVSVSGVVTGEHYGSYVGGLVGLNWAGRVEQSVSMATVIGRDYVGGLLGHSDSSTVIGNFASGNVSSWNSAGGLIGTSYKSIITDNYATGNVHVSFETAGGLVGSSSTDTIAKCYATGTVDGDENLGGFIGELFLGSVFQSFSTGKVRGEVPSDYHFKNYAVGGLVGYNYSGRVTNSYTTGDVKGDQYVGGLVGLNAKEGSVSSNYVAGKVEGQRFVGGIVGYNLGTVLSNNFWNTDLSDSSIINPESDTSVSALDYTTIQMRMASYFDVFDLKKVWILREDSTYPGLRNVINAPFAFAETWFTPDNFDLTKFLDNDYDIETLQKNLVMQIDTISAGSVDANMHFTFPSTMTLGDTVYITYRLGEVRTAQVDTVWGNRAHSKLILAKNLELGFISPALVIDDIKLQLSGKNLSVQGLRGNLNVYTLKGQRVASLKIQNDGVYILNISPGLYVMQSGSRTWNMEVR
;
A
#
# COMPACT_ATOMS: atom_id res chain seq x y z
N MET A 1 55.92 2.32 80.51
CA MET A 1 56.66 2.38 79.23
C MET A 1 56.09 1.30 78.32
N LYS A 2 55.59 1.66 77.11
CA LYS A 2 54.74 0.90 76.17
C LYS A 2 53.22 1.22 76.12
N GLN A 3 52.84 2.46 76.43
CA GLN A 3 51.55 3.02 76.00
C GLN A 3 51.65 4.46 75.45
N ALA A 4 52.87 4.95 75.20
CA ALA A 4 53.13 6.30 74.69
C ALA A 4 53.64 6.34 73.24
N PHE A 5 53.58 5.23 72.50
CA PHE A 5 54.09 5.14 71.11
C PHE A 5 53.00 4.95 70.04
N ILE A 6 51.71 4.95 70.42
CA ILE A 6 50.59 4.82 69.48
C ILE A 6 49.83 6.15 69.29
N CYS A 7 49.95 7.12 70.20
CA CYS A 7 49.33 8.45 70.02
C CYS A 7 50.18 9.46 69.21
N ALA A 8 51.39 9.11 68.77
CA ALA A 8 52.27 10.03 68.02
C ALA A 8 52.22 9.85 66.49
N ILE A 9 51.51 8.85 65.98
CA ILE A 9 51.31 8.62 64.53
C ILE A 9 49.94 9.17 64.04
N VAL A 10 49.06 9.60 64.95
CA VAL A 10 47.75 10.19 64.61
C VAL A 10 47.77 11.73 64.60
N ALA A 11 48.91 12.35 64.92
CA ALA A 11 49.04 13.82 65.04
C ALA A 11 49.85 14.49 63.91
N LEU A 12 50.06 13.81 62.77
CA LEU A 12 50.85 14.32 61.64
C LEU A 12 50.13 14.22 60.29
N THR A 13 48.81 14.38 60.23
CA THR A 13 48.05 14.71 59.01
C THR A 13 46.69 15.35 59.37
N PHE A 14 46.71 16.56 59.94
CA PHE A 14 45.50 17.42 60.03
C PHE A 14 45.75 18.74 59.29
N HIS A 15 46.19 18.63 58.03
CA HIS A 15 46.32 19.73 57.06
C HIS A 15 45.83 19.34 55.65
N GLY A 16 44.87 18.40 55.55
CA GLY A 16 44.33 17.95 54.26
C GLY A 16 42.89 17.45 54.34
N ALA A 17 42.10 17.98 55.27
CA ALA A 17 40.69 17.62 55.40
C ALA A 17 39.90 18.15 54.19
N PHE A 18 39.64 17.22 53.27
CA PHE A 18 38.59 17.24 52.24
C PHE A 18 38.77 18.24 51.09
N ALA A 19 39.74 17.96 50.22
CA ALA A 19 39.65 18.33 48.82
C ALA A 19 38.47 17.57 48.20
N ALA A 20 37.37 18.28 47.91
CA ALA A 20 36.16 17.68 47.36
C ALA A 20 36.44 17.04 45.98
N CYS A 21 36.35 15.71 45.90
CA CYS A 21 36.21 14.85 44.72
C CYS A 21 36.95 15.26 43.43
N GLY A 22 38.19 15.77 43.53
CA GLY A 22 39.07 16.00 42.38
C GLY A 22 38.99 17.40 41.75
N LEU A 23 38.01 18.24 42.10
CA LEU A 23 37.94 19.63 41.62
C LEU A 23 38.58 20.60 42.62
N SER A 24 39.55 21.40 42.18
CA SER A 24 40.11 22.49 42.97
C SER A 24 39.16 23.69 43.02
N LYS A 25 39.14 24.41 44.14
CA LYS A 25 38.43 25.70 44.26
C LYS A 25 39.36 26.88 44.00
N ASN A 26 38.83 27.96 43.44
CA ASN A 26 39.52 29.25 43.41
C ASN A 26 39.37 30.01 44.74
N THR A 27 39.95 31.21 44.82
CA THR A 27 39.89 32.09 46.01
C THR A 27 38.48 32.59 46.35
N ALA A 28 37.55 32.54 45.39
CA ALA A 28 36.13 32.86 45.61
C ALA A 28 35.30 31.63 46.05
N GLY A 29 35.92 30.45 46.19
CA GLY A 29 35.26 29.22 46.61
C GLY A 29 34.54 28.46 45.49
N GLU A 30 34.77 28.83 44.22
CA GLU A 30 34.14 28.23 43.05
C GLU A 30 34.96 27.05 42.55
N TYR A 31 34.29 25.96 42.18
CA TYR A 31 34.91 24.76 41.65
C TYR A 31 35.40 24.98 40.21
N LEU A 32 36.68 24.71 39.96
CA LEU A 32 37.31 24.89 38.66
C LEU A 32 37.11 23.67 37.75
N VAL A 33 36.52 23.91 36.59
CA VAL A 33 36.22 22.91 35.57
C VAL A 33 37.14 23.17 34.38
N ALA A 34 38.07 22.25 34.12
CA ALA A 34 39.16 22.45 33.15
C ALA A 34 39.21 21.37 32.06
N THR A 35 38.48 20.27 32.24
CA THR A 35 38.50 19.10 31.36
C THR A 35 37.09 18.49 31.25
N TYR A 36 36.89 17.61 30.27
CA TYR A 36 35.62 16.89 30.13
C TYR A 36 35.30 16.01 31.35
N ASP A 37 36.31 15.38 31.97
CA ASP A 37 36.09 14.62 33.20
C ASP A 37 35.67 15.52 34.38
N HIS A 38 36.16 16.75 34.45
CA HIS A 38 35.67 17.72 35.44
C HIS A 38 34.22 18.12 35.16
N LEU A 39 33.84 18.25 33.89
CA LEU A 39 32.49 18.64 33.48
C LEU A 39 31.45 17.59 33.92
N LYS A 40 31.79 16.29 33.82
CA LYS A 40 30.95 15.19 34.29
C LYS A 40 30.66 15.23 35.80
N LEU A 41 31.47 15.95 36.58
CA LEU A 41 31.29 16.11 38.02
C LEU A 41 30.41 17.30 38.41
N VAL A 42 30.01 18.15 37.44
CA VAL A 42 29.17 19.31 37.71
C VAL A 42 27.76 18.85 38.04
N GLY A 43 27.30 19.09 39.27
CA GLY A 43 25.94 18.73 39.70
C GLY A 43 25.65 17.22 39.80
N VAL A 44 26.60 16.35 39.48
CA VAL A 44 26.47 14.88 39.53
C VAL A 44 27.76 14.27 40.10
N GLY A 45 27.76 13.88 41.36
CA GLY A 45 28.91 13.21 41.98
C GLY A 45 28.61 12.66 43.37
N ASP A 46 28.88 11.36 43.56
CA ASP A 46 28.68 10.58 44.79
C ASP A 46 29.60 11.00 45.95
N CYS A 47 29.43 12.23 46.45
CA CYS A 47 29.76 12.66 47.80
C CYS A 47 29.24 14.09 48.05
N PRO A 48 28.22 14.25 48.92
CA PRO A 48 26.82 14.31 48.51
C PRO A 48 26.54 15.27 47.33
N LEU A 49 25.52 14.96 46.51
CA LEU A 49 25.00 15.80 45.42
C LEU A 49 25.00 17.28 45.81
N ASP A 50 25.86 18.10 45.20
CA ASP A 50 25.85 19.54 45.40
C ASP A 50 25.48 20.28 44.10
N ILE A 51 24.18 20.19 43.81
CA ILE A 51 23.48 20.96 42.79
C ILE A 51 23.40 22.45 43.12
N THR A 52 23.84 22.90 44.31
CA THR A 52 23.77 24.30 44.76
C THR A 52 25.10 25.05 44.63
N SER A 53 26.19 24.34 44.33
CA SER A 53 27.55 24.89 44.30
C SER A 53 27.82 25.80 43.10
N ALA A 54 28.87 26.62 43.22
CA ALA A 54 29.36 27.49 42.15
C ALA A 54 30.51 26.83 41.39
N TYR A 55 30.41 26.79 40.07
CA TYR A 55 31.35 26.19 39.13
C TYR A 55 31.88 27.25 38.15
N ARG A 56 33.15 27.12 37.74
CA ARG A 56 33.82 28.02 36.81
C ARG A 56 34.63 27.25 35.77
N LEU A 57 34.43 27.52 34.49
CA LEU A 57 35.37 27.06 33.48
C LEU A 57 36.71 27.80 33.64
N SER A 58 37.82 27.06 33.61
CA SER A 58 39.18 27.63 33.61
C SER A 58 39.96 27.37 32.33
N ALA A 59 39.33 26.69 31.37
CA ALA A 59 39.84 26.41 30.03
C ALA A 59 38.64 26.10 29.11
N ASP A 60 38.86 26.21 27.79
CA ASP A 60 37.96 25.58 26.83
C ASP A 60 37.99 24.06 27.01
N ILE A 61 36.83 23.40 26.91
CA ILE A 61 36.69 21.95 27.11
C ILE A 61 36.39 21.29 25.77
N ASP A 62 37.23 20.36 25.32
CA ASP A 62 36.86 19.41 24.26
C ASP A 62 36.12 18.22 24.88
N ALA A 63 34.85 18.08 24.52
CA ALA A 63 33.95 17.02 24.97
C ALA A 63 33.71 15.95 23.89
N SER A 64 34.54 15.87 22.84
CA SER A 64 34.41 14.90 21.74
C SER A 64 34.29 13.44 22.20
N ALA A 65 34.92 13.08 23.33
CA ALA A 65 34.84 11.76 23.96
C ALA A 65 33.41 11.35 24.34
N SER A 66 32.50 12.31 24.55
CA SER A 66 31.07 12.05 24.84
C SER A 66 30.38 11.24 23.74
N SER A 67 30.83 11.30 22.48
CA SER A 67 30.23 10.55 21.36
C SER A 67 30.30 9.02 21.49
N THR A 68 31.16 8.52 22.37
CA THR A 68 31.42 7.08 22.60
C THR A 68 31.14 6.64 24.03
N GLU A 69 30.38 7.42 24.80
CA GLU A 69 30.02 7.09 26.19
C GLU A 69 28.57 6.57 26.30
N ASN A 70 28.30 5.76 27.34
CA ASN A 70 26.97 5.22 27.65
C ASN A 70 26.32 4.45 26.49
N CYS A 71 27.05 3.49 25.91
CA CYS A 71 26.59 2.71 24.77
C CYS A 71 25.88 1.41 25.16
N ASP A 72 24.88 1.02 24.38
CA ASP A 72 24.22 -0.28 24.48
C ASP A 72 24.99 -1.40 23.74
N ALA A 73 24.41 -2.61 23.71
CA ALA A 73 25.01 -3.78 23.05
C ALA A 73 25.09 -3.66 21.52
N LEU A 74 24.40 -2.69 20.91
CA LEU A 74 24.41 -2.38 19.48
C LEU A 74 25.35 -1.21 19.14
N ASN A 75 26.16 -0.74 20.10
CA ASN A 75 27.01 0.46 20.00
C ASN A 75 26.23 1.75 19.72
N ILE A 76 24.99 1.85 20.17
CA ILE A 76 24.23 3.10 20.18
C ILE A 76 24.57 3.82 21.50
N CYS A 77 25.29 4.93 21.41
CA CYS A 77 25.78 5.70 22.55
C CYS A 77 24.84 6.84 22.93
N GLU A 78 24.45 6.91 24.20
CA GLU A 78 23.63 8.01 24.73
C GLU A 78 24.42 9.31 24.96
N GLY A 79 25.74 9.21 25.02
CA GLY A 79 26.65 10.31 25.27
C GLY A 79 26.52 10.95 26.65
N PHE A 80 26.78 12.25 26.76
CA PHE A 80 26.84 12.95 28.05
C PHE A 80 25.50 12.90 28.80
N THR A 81 25.57 12.74 30.12
CA THR A 81 24.39 12.78 31.00
C THR A 81 24.11 14.22 31.42
N PRO A 82 22.94 14.80 31.07
CA PRO A 82 22.61 16.19 31.41
C PRO A 82 22.78 16.52 32.89
N ILE A 83 23.22 17.74 33.17
CA ILE A 83 23.31 18.28 34.53
C ILE A 83 21.90 18.63 35.00
N GLY A 84 21.46 17.98 36.07
CA GLY A 84 20.12 18.18 36.62
C GLY A 84 18.99 17.56 35.79
N ASN A 85 17.90 17.23 36.47
CA ASN A 85 16.68 16.65 35.91
C ASN A 85 15.46 17.06 36.75
N SER A 86 14.27 16.61 36.38
CA SER A 86 13.00 16.96 37.05
C SER A 86 12.87 16.55 38.52
N THR A 87 13.75 15.69 39.02
CA THR A 87 13.82 15.33 40.45
C THR A 87 14.93 16.03 41.20
N THR A 88 15.99 16.43 40.50
CA THR A 88 17.17 17.09 41.05
C THR A 88 17.64 18.18 40.10
N ALA A 89 16.88 19.29 40.02
CA ALA A 89 17.23 20.42 39.18
C ALA A 89 18.58 21.02 39.60
N PHE A 90 19.27 21.69 38.68
CA PHE A 90 20.45 22.47 39.04
C PHE A 90 20.02 23.76 39.76
N LEU A 91 20.60 24.06 40.93
CA LEU A 91 20.32 25.25 41.76
C LEU A 91 21.53 26.20 41.85
N GLY A 92 22.68 25.78 41.32
CA GLY A 92 23.97 26.41 41.51
C GLY A 92 24.25 27.51 40.50
N THR A 93 25.50 27.95 40.47
CA THR A 93 25.98 28.91 39.48
C THR A 93 27.03 28.27 38.59
N PHE A 94 26.88 28.37 37.27
CA PHE A 94 27.88 27.90 36.31
C PHE A 94 28.37 29.04 35.42
N HIS A 95 29.59 29.48 35.69
CA HIS A 95 30.24 30.56 34.94
C HIS A 95 31.23 30.02 33.91
N GLY A 96 31.09 30.41 32.66
CA GLY A 96 32.04 30.02 31.61
C GLY A 96 33.29 30.87 31.54
N ALA A 97 33.31 32.06 32.16
CA ALA A 97 34.47 32.96 32.20
C ALA A 97 35.11 33.23 30.82
N GLY A 98 34.31 33.21 29.75
CA GLY A 98 34.77 33.41 28.37
C GLY A 98 35.21 32.14 27.63
N HIS A 99 35.13 30.99 28.28
CA HIS A 99 35.45 29.67 27.72
C HIS A 99 34.22 28.96 27.15
N SER A 100 34.51 27.96 26.32
CA SER A 100 33.55 27.17 25.58
C SER A 100 33.64 25.67 25.89
N ILE A 101 32.51 24.98 25.72
CA ILE A 101 32.42 23.53 25.69
C ILE A 101 32.22 23.12 24.24
N GLN A 102 33.15 22.32 23.72
CA GLN A 102 33.26 21.95 22.31
C GLN A 102 32.88 20.49 22.07
N ASN A 103 32.26 20.20 20.93
CA ASN A 103 32.00 18.83 20.44
C ASN A 103 31.21 17.93 21.40
N LEU A 104 30.34 18.51 22.24
CA LEU A 104 29.50 17.74 23.16
C LEU A 104 28.44 16.95 22.39
N THR A 105 28.32 15.65 22.69
CA THR A 105 27.29 14.76 22.15
C THR A 105 26.36 14.34 23.28
N ILE A 106 25.05 14.56 23.10
CA ILE A 106 23.98 14.01 23.93
C ILE A 106 22.97 13.36 22.99
N ASN A 107 22.66 12.08 23.17
CA ASN A 107 21.72 11.34 22.34
C ASN A 107 20.72 10.58 23.22
N ARG A 108 19.68 11.29 23.68
CA ARG A 108 18.71 10.82 24.67
C ARG A 108 17.27 11.02 24.14
N PRO A 109 16.87 10.30 23.07
CA PRO A 109 15.56 10.49 22.44
C PRO A 109 14.39 10.21 23.40
N ASP A 110 14.57 9.43 24.46
CA ASP A 110 13.48 9.11 25.39
C ASP A 110 13.39 10.06 26.59
N MET A 111 14.30 11.05 26.72
CA MET A 111 14.39 11.94 27.88
C MET A 111 13.61 13.26 27.68
N SER A 112 12.94 13.73 28.73
CA SER A 112 12.06 14.92 28.68
C SER A 112 12.77 16.26 28.70
N SER A 113 13.93 16.40 29.34
CA SER A 113 14.63 17.69 29.43
C SER A 113 16.10 17.46 29.09
N VAL A 114 16.50 17.86 27.88
CA VAL A 114 17.81 17.55 27.32
C VAL A 114 18.56 18.81 26.93
N GLY A 115 19.80 18.91 27.41
CA GLY A 115 20.77 19.97 27.15
C GLY A 115 22.03 19.70 27.97
N LEU A 116 23.03 20.60 27.93
CA LEU A 116 24.14 20.53 28.90
C LEU A 116 23.58 20.47 30.32
N VAL A 117 22.62 21.34 30.60
CA VAL A 117 21.78 21.30 31.80
C VAL A 117 20.40 20.79 31.37
N GLY A 118 19.97 19.66 31.91
CA GLY A 118 18.63 19.13 31.62
C GLY A 118 17.58 20.09 32.18
N GLU A 119 17.68 20.37 33.48
CA GLU A 119 16.73 21.22 34.21
C GLU A 119 17.42 22.11 35.23
N MET A 120 17.02 23.38 35.28
CA MET A 120 17.51 24.35 36.27
C MET A 120 16.36 25.05 37.00
N ASP A 121 16.58 25.32 38.28
CA ASP A 121 15.64 25.96 39.21
C ASP A 121 15.76 27.50 39.18
N ALA A 122 14.79 28.19 39.79
CA ALA A 122 14.74 29.65 39.92
C ALA A 122 15.98 30.29 40.57
N SER A 123 16.70 29.55 41.41
CA SER A 123 17.95 30.00 42.05
C SER A 123 19.20 29.89 41.15
N ALA A 124 19.13 29.12 40.06
CA ALA A 124 20.29 28.82 39.26
C ALA A 124 20.66 29.93 38.28
N ILE A 125 21.97 30.06 38.06
CA ILE A 125 22.56 31.07 37.17
C ILE A 125 23.56 30.40 36.24
N ILE A 126 23.34 30.53 34.93
CA ILE A 126 24.31 30.16 33.91
C ILE A 126 24.77 31.44 33.21
N ASP A 127 26.06 31.72 33.25
CA ASP A 127 26.60 32.97 32.74
C ASP A 127 27.90 32.78 31.96
N SER A 128 28.03 33.48 30.84
CA SER A 128 29.28 33.55 30.07
C SER A 128 29.79 32.19 29.56
N ILE A 129 28.89 31.27 29.17
CA ILE A 129 29.23 29.95 28.58
C ILE A 129 28.96 29.92 27.07
N GLY A 130 29.91 29.39 26.29
CA GLY A 130 29.73 29.07 24.88
C GLY A 130 29.63 27.57 24.61
N MET A 131 28.67 27.15 23.79
CA MET A 131 28.56 25.78 23.27
C MET A 131 28.94 25.78 21.79
N LEU A 132 29.95 25.00 21.38
CA LEU A 132 30.54 25.03 20.04
C LEU A 132 30.66 23.62 19.42
N GLY A 133 29.95 23.36 18.33
CA GLY A 133 30.00 22.04 17.69
C GLY A 133 29.39 20.92 18.55
N GLY A 134 29.43 19.68 18.04
CA GLY A 134 28.70 18.56 18.62
C GLY A 134 27.23 18.49 18.18
N THR A 135 26.46 17.63 18.87
CA THR A 135 25.06 17.29 18.56
C THR A 135 24.28 16.97 19.83
N ILE A 136 23.12 17.59 20.00
CA ILE A 136 22.18 17.35 21.11
C ILE A 136 20.88 16.79 20.52
N VAL A 137 20.53 15.55 20.88
CA VAL A 137 19.30 14.88 20.49
C VAL A 137 18.52 14.55 21.76
N GLY A 138 17.34 15.14 21.90
CA GLY A 138 16.31 14.77 22.88
C GLY A 138 15.06 14.25 22.18
N GLY A 139 14.02 13.85 22.90
CA GLY A 139 12.74 13.53 22.28
C GLY A 139 11.55 13.93 23.12
N SER A 140 11.32 13.31 24.28
CA SER A 140 10.01 13.38 24.96
C SER A 140 9.36 14.77 25.11
N TYR A 141 10.09 15.84 25.47
CA TYR A 141 9.49 17.18 25.63
C TYR A 141 10.40 18.34 25.22
N ASN A 142 11.41 18.68 26.03
CA ASN A 142 12.16 19.93 25.96
C ASN A 142 13.62 19.66 25.60
N THR A 143 14.08 20.23 24.50
CA THR A 143 15.48 20.09 24.07
C THR A 143 16.08 21.45 23.75
N GLY A 144 17.19 21.79 24.42
CA GLY A 144 17.99 22.96 24.12
C GLY A 144 19.48 22.64 24.20
N ALA A 145 20.31 23.37 23.45
CA ALA A 145 21.75 23.11 23.49
C ALA A 145 22.36 23.33 24.89
N LEU A 146 21.98 24.42 25.56
CA LEU A 146 22.49 24.79 26.87
C LEU A 146 21.57 24.29 27.98
N VAL A 147 20.25 24.53 27.85
CA VAL A 147 19.25 24.16 28.86
C VAL A 147 18.04 23.48 28.22
N GLY A 148 17.64 22.31 28.73
CA GLY A 148 16.38 21.68 28.35
C GLY A 148 15.17 22.48 28.84
N HIS A 149 15.03 22.57 30.16
CA HIS A 149 13.96 23.31 30.83
C HIS A 149 14.52 24.32 31.86
N ASN A 150 14.16 25.60 31.72
CA ASN A 150 14.54 26.67 32.64
C ASN A 150 13.35 27.08 33.51
N ASP A 151 13.24 26.52 34.73
CA ASP A 151 12.16 26.78 35.68
C ASP A 151 12.44 28.01 36.55
N GLY A 152 12.50 29.19 35.91
CA GLY A 152 12.65 30.48 36.59
C GLY A 152 14.09 30.99 36.76
N GLY A 153 15.09 30.20 36.36
CA GLY A 153 16.52 30.55 36.48
C GLY A 153 17.00 31.61 35.49
N THR A 154 18.27 32.01 35.62
CA THR A 154 18.87 33.07 34.77
C THR A 154 19.97 32.55 33.86
N ILE A 155 19.83 32.78 32.56
CA ILE A 155 20.84 32.53 31.53
C ILE A 155 21.30 33.88 30.97
N ASN A 156 22.58 34.18 31.06
CA ASN A 156 23.13 35.47 30.62
C ASN A 156 24.44 35.31 29.83
N SER A 157 24.65 36.20 28.86
CA SER A 157 25.90 36.30 28.11
C SER A 157 26.39 34.96 27.56
N SER A 158 25.48 34.10 27.10
CA SER A 158 25.79 32.72 26.71
C SER A 158 25.39 32.46 25.26
N PHE A 159 25.99 31.46 24.62
CA PHE A 159 25.65 31.15 23.24
C PHE A 159 25.74 29.67 22.89
N ALA A 160 25.03 29.30 21.83
CA ALA A 160 25.09 27.96 21.26
C ALA A 160 25.25 27.97 19.72
N ALA A 161 26.24 27.24 19.24
CA ALA A 161 26.48 26.92 17.84
C ALA A 161 26.53 25.39 17.67
N VAL A 162 25.52 24.71 18.20
CA VAL A 162 25.42 23.25 18.27
C VAL A 162 24.16 22.79 17.52
N GLU A 163 24.20 21.61 16.91
CA GLU A 163 23.01 21.01 16.32
C GLU A 163 22.08 20.47 17.41
N VAL A 164 20.80 20.83 17.34
CA VAL A 164 19.77 20.45 18.32
C VAL A 164 18.61 19.77 17.60
N ARG A 165 18.32 18.52 17.99
CA ARG A 165 17.19 17.74 17.48
C ARG A 165 16.28 17.34 18.64
N GLY A 166 14.96 17.51 18.50
CA GLY A 166 13.99 17.12 19.52
C GLY A 166 12.59 16.87 18.97
N GLU A 167 11.65 16.41 19.80
CA GLU A 167 10.28 16.12 19.36
C GLU A 167 9.36 17.32 19.55
N TYR A 168 9.20 17.84 20.78
CA TYR A 168 8.22 18.87 21.13
C TYR A 168 8.78 20.30 21.14
N ASN A 169 9.35 20.77 22.27
CA ASN A 169 9.87 22.12 22.44
C ASN A 169 11.38 22.12 22.17
N VAL A 170 11.78 22.59 21.00
CA VAL A 170 13.19 22.55 20.59
C VAL A 170 13.70 23.97 20.36
N GLY A 171 14.71 24.36 21.11
CA GLY A 171 15.36 25.66 20.97
C GLY A 171 16.85 25.56 20.73
N GLY A 172 17.39 26.46 19.91
CA GLY A 172 18.83 26.50 19.64
C GLY A 172 19.69 26.73 20.89
N LEU A 173 19.14 27.37 21.94
CA LEU A 173 19.78 27.57 23.23
C LEU A 173 19.00 26.92 24.38
N VAL A 174 17.68 27.14 24.43
CA VAL A 174 16.79 26.68 25.52
C VAL A 174 15.56 25.98 24.95
N GLY A 175 15.23 24.77 25.43
CA GLY A 175 14.00 24.08 25.01
C GLY A 175 12.74 24.81 25.45
N ASP A 176 12.54 24.91 26.76
CA ASP A 176 11.39 25.58 27.38
C ASP A 176 11.84 26.56 28.49
N ASN A 177 11.27 27.77 28.49
CA ASN A 177 11.74 28.88 29.32
C ASN A 177 10.62 29.52 30.16
N TYR A 178 10.75 29.39 31.48
CA TYR A 178 10.01 30.12 32.51
C TYR A 178 10.85 31.20 33.21
N GLY A 179 12.17 31.19 33.00
CA GLY A 179 13.11 32.14 33.57
C GLY A 179 13.53 33.27 32.64
N SER A 180 14.74 33.80 32.86
CA SER A 180 15.29 34.93 32.10
C SER A 180 16.45 34.52 31.18
N VAL A 181 16.35 34.83 29.89
CA VAL A 181 17.42 34.65 28.89
C VAL A 181 17.85 36.02 28.39
N ASN A 182 19.07 36.43 28.74
CA ASN A 182 19.58 37.77 28.46
C ASN A 182 20.91 37.74 27.71
N ASN A 183 21.12 38.71 26.81
CA ASN A 183 22.39 38.90 26.10
C ASN A 183 22.95 37.60 25.50
N SER A 184 22.09 36.78 24.90
CA SER A 184 22.46 35.42 24.51
C SER A 184 22.09 35.14 23.06
N TYR A 185 22.75 34.18 22.43
CA TYR A 185 22.46 33.90 21.03
C TYR A 185 22.61 32.44 20.60
N ALA A 186 21.92 32.09 19.52
CA ALA A 186 21.99 30.77 18.91
C ALA A 186 22.24 30.85 17.40
N THR A 187 23.17 30.04 16.92
CA THR A 187 23.54 29.91 15.50
C THR A 187 23.55 28.46 15.01
N GLY A 188 23.24 27.53 15.92
CA GLY A 188 23.15 26.10 15.64
C GLY A 188 21.90 25.73 14.85
N PHE A 189 21.92 24.53 14.26
CA PHE A 189 20.77 24.00 13.51
C PHE A 189 19.73 23.39 14.45
N VAL A 190 18.47 23.77 14.29
CA VAL A 190 17.34 23.26 15.09
C VAL A 190 16.40 22.44 14.22
N THR A 191 16.15 21.18 14.61
CA THR A 191 15.15 20.31 13.95
C THR A 191 14.19 19.70 14.97
N GLY A 192 12.91 19.56 14.60
CA GLY A 192 11.98 18.77 15.41
C GLY A 192 10.58 18.67 14.83
N LEU A 193 9.66 18.11 15.61
CA LEU A 193 8.27 17.87 15.19
C LEU A 193 7.29 18.95 15.71
N GLY A 194 7.56 19.57 16.87
CA GLY A 194 6.66 20.47 17.60
C GLY A 194 6.96 21.97 17.52
N SER A 195 7.05 22.63 18.68
CA SER A 195 7.36 24.05 18.82
C SER A 195 8.86 24.31 18.68
N LEU A 196 9.27 24.88 17.54
CA LEU A 196 10.69 25.09 17.21
C LEU A 196 11.06 26.57 17.22
N GLY A 197 12.09 26.92 17.99
CA GLY A 197 12.62 28.28 18.01
C GLY A 197 14.11 28.34 17.74
N GLY A 198 14.53 29.28 16.89
CA GLY A 198 15.95 29.49 16.61
C GLY A 198 16.79 29.76 17.87
N LEU A 199 16.20 30.34 18.93
CA LEU A 199 16.81 30.51 20.26
C LEU A 199 16.09 29.69 21.33
N VAL A 200 14.76 29.83 21.44
CA VAL A 200 13.94 29.21 22.49
C VAL A 200 12.74 28.48 21.89
N GLY A 201 12.57 27.20 22.18
CA GLY A 201 11.45 26.40 21.67
C GLY A 201 10.10 26.96 22.14
N ASN A 202 9.88 26.98 23.45
CA ASN A 202 8.71 27.56 24.09
C ASN A 202 9.09 28.56 25.20
N ASN A 203 8.44 29.74 25.22
CA ASN A 203 8.65 30.78 26.23
C ASN A 203 7.37 31.02 27.04
N SER A 204 7.20 30.28 28.13
CA SER A 204 6.03 30.34 29.03
C SER A 204 6.34 31.20 30.25
N TYR A 205 5.73 32.37 30.39
CA TYR A 205 5.98 33.34 31.48
C TYR A 205 7.42 33.86 31.63
N GLY A 206 8.36 33.34 30.82
CA GLY A 206 9.76 33.74 30.82
C GLY A 206 10.04 35.04 30.06
N LYS A 207 11.25 35.59 30.28
CA LYS A 207 11.70 36.85 29.70
C LYS A 207 12.92 36.65 28.81
N ILE A 208 12.83 37.11 27.56
CA ILE A 208 13.92 37.10 26.59
C ILE A 208 14.31 38.55 26.28
N SER A 209 15.56 38.93 26.49
CA SER A 209 16.03 40.30 26.28
C SER A 209 17.41 40.40 25.66
N SER A 210 17.54 41.22 24.63
CA SER A 210 18.83 41.49 23.96
C SER A 210 19.48 40.23 23.42
N CYS A 211 18.69 39.32 22.85
CA CYS A 211 19.12 38.04 22.32
C CYS A 211 18.99 37.97 20.80
N TYR A 212 19.67 37.02 20.16
CA TYR A 212 19.40 36.74 18.75
C TYR A 212 19.52 35.30 18.31
N ALA A 213 18.84 34.95 17.22
CA ALA A 213 19.00 33.69 16.52
C ALA A 213 19.39 33.93 15.07
N SER A 214 20.35 33.16 14.56
CA SER A 214 20.66 33.12 13.13
C SER A 214 20.78 31.71 12.58
N GLY A 215 20.63 30.73 13.47
CA GLY A 215 20.65 29.32 13.13
C GLY A 215 19.45 28.94 12.25
N PRO A 216 19.67 28.08 11.26
CA PRO A 216 18.65 27.22 10.66
C PRO A 216 17.56 26.67 11.60
N VAL A 217 16.29 26.72 11.19
CA VAL A 217 15.16 26.05 11.88
C VAL A 217 14.37 25.21 10.88
N LEU A 218 14.19 23.92 11.14
CA LEU A 218 13.46 22.99 10.28
C LEU A 218 12.40 22.20 11.07
N ALA A 219 11.13 22.44 10.73
CA ALA A 219 10.00 21.63 11.19
C ALA A 219 9.70 20.48 10.22
N ALA A 220 9.58 19.25 10.72
CA ALA A 220 8.90 18.18 10.00
C ALA A 220 7.41 18.28 10.39
N PHE A 221 6.60 18.85 9.51
CA PHE A 221 5.29 19.39 9.85
C PHE A 221 4.26 18.29 10.16
N VAL A 222 3.59 18.43 11.30
CA VAL A 222 2.26 17.90 11.60
C VAL A 222 1.31 19.11 11.73
N ASP A 223 0.08 19.01 11.22
CA ASP A 223 -0.88 20.13 11.23
C ASP A 223 -1.06 20.71 12.65
N GLY A 224 -0.91 22.03 12.79
CA GLY A 224 -1.19 22.78 14.03
C GLY A 224 0.01 23.19 14.90
N MET A 225 1.25 22.91 14.49
CA MET A 225 2.48 23.23 15.25
C MET A 225 3.18 24.53 14.77
N SER A 226 3.94 25.19 15.66
CA SER A 226 4.51 26.53 15.44
C SER A 226 6.05 26.53 15.37
N ALA A 227 6.60 26.97 14.24
CA ALA A 227 8.04 27.19 14.07
C ALA A 227 8.33 28.69 13.94
N GLY A 228 9.34 29.17 14.67
CA GLY A 228 9.69 30.58 14.74
C GLY A 228 11.19 30.84 14.64
N GLY A 229 11.56 31.90 13.92
CA GLY A 229 12.97 32.27 13.73
C GLY A 229 13.73 32.62 15.01
N LEU A 230 13.05 33.09 16.06
CA LEU A 230 13.61 33.28 17.41
C LEU A 230 12.95 32.37 18.45
N VAL A 231 11.62 32.40 18.49
CA VAL A 231 10.78 31.69 19.49
C VAL A 231 9.70 30.90 18.76
N GLY A 232 9.58 29.61 19.07
CA GLY A 232 8.60 28.70 18.45
C GLY A 232 7.19 28.91 18.97
N SER A 233 7.02 28.90 20.29
CA SER A 233 5.74 29.14 20.99
C SER A 233 5.95 30.06 22.20
N ALA A 234 4.91 30.78 22.61
CA ALA A 234 4.93 31.57 23.85
C ALA A 234 3.56 31.61 24.52
N TYR A 235 3.56 31.52 25.85
CA TYR A 235 2.38 31.69 26.70
C TYR A 235 2.69 32.72 27.78
N ASP A 236 2.13 33.93 27.67
CA ASP A 236 2.42 35.07 28.57
C ASP A 236 3.92 35.41 28.75
N GLY A 237 4.78 34.98 27.81
CA GLY A 237 6.20 35.25 27.82
C GLY A 237 6.57 36.59 27.15
N GLU A 238 7.55 37.30 27.69
CA GLU A 238 7.99 38.60 27.17
C GLU A 238 9.26 38.47 26.30
N VAL A 239 9.24 39.08 25.10
CA VAL A 239 10.42 39.16 24.22
C VAL A 239 10.71 40.61 23.88
N THR A 240 11.88 41.12 24.28
CA THR A 240 12.28 42.52 24.07
C THR A 240 13.68 42.63 23.47
N LYS A 241 13.89 43.66 22.64
CA LYS A 241 15.20 43.98 22.02
C LYS A 241 15.92 42.77 21.38
N SER A 242 15.17 41.80 20.87
CA SER A 242 15.72 40.53 20.39
C SER A 242 15.40 40.32 18.92
N TYR A 243 16.29 39.66 18.19
CA TYR A 243 16.29 39.65 16.73
C TYR A 243 16.53 38.26 16.15
N TRP A 244 16.06 38.01 14.93
CA TRP A 244 16.41 36.78 14.23
C TRP A 244 16.68 37.05 12.75
N ASN A 245 17.51 36.20 12.13
CA ASN A 245 17.85 36.35 10.73
C ASN A 245 16.79 35.69 9.82
N THR A 246 16.12 36.48 8.99
CA THR A 246 15.02 36.03 8.10
C THR A 246 15.48 35.18 6.92
N GLU A 247 16.77 35.20 6.60
CA GLU A 247 17.33 34.51 5.44
C GLU A 247 18.01 33.21 5.85
N THR A 248 18.80 33.23 6.93
CA THR A 248 19.57 32.05 7.36
C THR A 248 18.76 31.06 8.20
N SER A 249 17.72 31.54 8.91
CA SER A 249 16.83 30.64 9.66
C SER A 249 15.88 29.83 8.76
N GLY A 250 15.57 30.34 7.57
CA GLY A 250 14.54 29.79 6.69
C GLY A 250 13.10 30.10 7.13
N MET A 251 12.90 30.81 8.25
CA MET A 251 11.57 31.12 8.78
C MET A 251 11.03 32.44 8.22
N LEU A 252 9.70 32.53 8.05
CA LEU A 252 9.03 33.79 7.70
C LEU A 252 8.52 34.55 8.93
N THR A 253 8.28 33.84 10.03
CA THR A 253 7.65 34.36 11.24
C THR A 253 8.39 33.90 12.50
N SER A 254 8.09 34.54 13.62
CA SER A 254 8.51 34.16 14.97
C SER A 254 7.48 34.70 15.94
N VAL A 255 7.19 33.98 17.04
CA VAL A 255 6.20 34.43 18.04
C VAL A 255 6.63 35.72 18.73
N GLY A 256 7.94 35.95 18.84
CA GLY A 256 8.52 37.20 19.34
C GLY A 256 9.83 37.57 18.66
N GLY A 257 10.29 38.79 18.93
CA GLY A 257 11.50 39.36 18.35
C GLY A 257 11.30 39.99 16.96
N THR A 258 12.33 40.67 16.46
CA THR A 258 12.30 41.39 15.17
C THR A 258 13.13 40.64 14.12
N GLY A 259 12.52 40.28 13.00
CA GLY A 259 13.22 39.68 11.87
C GLY A 259 14.09 40.71 11.15
N LEU A 260 15.36 40.38 10.92
CA LEU A 260 16.33 41.17 10.17
C LEU A 260 16.94 40.34 9.04
N THR A 261 17.23 40.96 7.90
CA THR A 261 18.01 40.33 6.84
C THR A 261 19.46 40.13 7.26
N THR A 262 20.21 39.28 6.57
CA THR A 262 21.65 39.06 6.84
C THR A 262 22.46 40.36 6.74
N ALA A 263 22.09 41.25 5.81
CA ALA A 263 22.73 42.55 5.68
C ALA A 263 22.50 43.43 6.93
N ASN A 264 21.26 43.49 7.41
CA ASN A 264 20.90 44.28 8.59
C ASN A 264 21.47 43.68 9.89
N MET A 265 21.55 42.36 10.00
CA MET A 265 22.21 41.68 11.13
C MET A 265 23.71 42.04 11.26
N LYS A 266 24.33 42.61 10.21
CA LYS A 266 25.73 43.06 10.19
C LYS A 266 25.90 44.56 10.44
N LEU A 267 24.84 45.26 10.83
CA LEU A 267 24.83 46.70 11.10
C LEU A 267 24.52 46.97 12.57
N GLN A 268 25.43 47.64 13.27
CA GLN A 268 25.23 48.00 14.68
C GLN A 268 23.93 48.79 14.92
N ALA A 269 23.57 49.67 13.98
CA ALA A 269 22.36 50.49 14.06
C ALA A 269 21.05 49.69 14.04
N SER A 270 21.07 48.43 13.58
CA SER A 270 19.90 47.55 13.58
C SER A 270 19.55 46.99 14.96
N PHE A 271 20.46 47.06 15.92
CA PHE A 271 20.29 46.50 17.28
C PHE A 271 19.98 47.61 18.29
N SER A 272 18.75 48.14 18.23
CA SER A 272 18.31 49.19 19.15
C SER A 272 18.37 48.76 20.62
N GLY A 273 19.01 49.57 21.46
CA GLY A 273 19.13 49.35 22.90
C GLY A 273 20.22 48.37 23.33
N TRP A 274 21.08 47.92 22.42
CA TRP A 274 22.23 47.04 22.72
C TRP A 274 23.48 47.84 23.11
N ASN A 275 24.27 47.28 24.02
CA ASN A 275 25.51 47.89 24.49
C ASN A 275 26.74 47.28 23.79
N PHE A 276 27.22 47.94 22.74
CA PHE A 276 28.43 47.55 22.00
C PHE A 276 29.75 48.01 22.65
N VAL A 277 29.69 48.60 23.86
CA VAL A 277 30.88 49.01 24.61
C VAL A 277 31.36 47.90 25.54
N SER A 278 30.44 47.21 26.22
CA SER A 278 30.78 46.24 27.27
C SER A 278 30.13 44.86 27.13
N SER A 279 29.13 44.69 26.25
CA SER A 279 28.40 43.42 26.12
C SER A 279 28.59 42.81 24.75
N TRP A 280 28.50 43.62 23.70
CA TRP A 280 28.56 43.16 22.31
C TRP A 280 29.72 43.78 21.53
N SER A 281 30.22 43.06 20.54
CA SER A 281 31.16 43.53 19.53
C SER A 281 30.62 43.17 18.15
N LEU A 282 30.85 44.02 17.14
CA LEU A 282 30.39 43.78 15.78
C LEU A 282 31.40 44.38 14.80
N VAL A 283 31.79 43.61 13.79
CA VAL A 283 32.61 44.09 12.69
C VAL A 283 31.68 44.46 11.55
N ALA A 284 31.50 45.76 11.31
CA ALA A 284 30.51 46.29 10.38
C ALA A 284 30.62 45.66 8.98
N GLY A 285 29.49 45.14 8.48
CA GLY A 285 29.39 44.47 7.19
C GLY A 285 30.08 43.09 7.10
N LYS A 286 30.72 42.62 8.18
CA LYS A 286 31.48 41.37 8.20
C LYS A 286 30.91 40.33 9.17
N SER A 287 30.48 40.71 10.37
CA SER A 287 29.97 39.77 11.38
C SER A 287 28.60 40.17 11.93
N PHE A 288 27.87 39.20 12.48
CA PHE A 288 26.77 39.46 13.41
C PHE A 288 27.34 39.91 14.77
N PRO A 289 26.50 40.39 15.72
CA PRO A 289 26.95 40.73 17.07
C PRO A 289 27.54 39.53 17.81
N LEU A 290 28.60 39.77 18.56
CA LEU A 290 29.35 38.76 19.31
C LEU A 290 29.50 39.21 20.74
N LEU A 291 29.51 38.28 21.69
CA LEU A 291 29.72 38.61 23.09
C LEU A 291 31.18 39.02 23.32
N GLN A 292 31.38 40.14 24.02
CA GLN A 292 32.72 40.56 24.41
C GLN A 292 33.27 39.62 25.49
N GLY A 293 34.55 39.25 25.38
CA GLY A 293 35.22 38.36 26.34
C GLY A 293 35.10 36.86 26.03
N MET A 294 34.52 36.48 24.88
CA MET A 294 34.52 35.10 24.37
C MET A 294 35.59 34.96 23.28
N ASP A 295 36.78 34.45 23.62
CA ASP A 295 37.96 34.48 22.76
C ASP A 295 37.96 33.43 21.62
N SER A 296 37.05 32.45 21.66
CA SER A 296 37.07 31.23 20.83
C SER A 296 35.97 31.09 19.76
N ALA A 297 35.09 32.08 19.53
CA ALA A 297 33.97 31.95 18.58
C ALA A 297 34.37 32.18 17.09
N PRO A 298 34.22 31.19 16.17
CA PRO A 298 34.50 31.38 14.73
C PRO A 298 33.32 32.04 13.96
N PHE A 299 33.63 32.78 12.89
CA PHE A 299 32.68 33.67 12.14
C PHE A 299 32.13 33.05 10.84
N ALA A 300 31.00 33.54 10.29
CA ALA A 300 30.31 33.02 9.10
C ALA A 300 30.67 33.71 7.75
N PHE A 301 30.38 33.04 6.61
CA PHE A 301 30.99 33.23 5.27
C PHE A 301 30.01 33.54 4.12
N THR A 302 30.55 33.81 2.93
CA THR A 302 29.82 33.78 1.64
C THR A 302 30.50 32.75 0.74
N LEU A 303 29.76 31.73 0.30
CA LEU A 303 30.23 30.71 -0.64
C LEU A 303 29.80 31.07 -2.07
N SER A 304 30.69 30.87 -3.05
CA SER A 304 30.34 30.85 -4.47
C SER A 304 30.64 29.46 -5.02
N GLN A 305 29.63 28.75 -5.55
CA GLN A 305 29.79 27.38 -6.05
C GLN A 305 30.10 27.35 -7.56
N GLN A 306 31.01 26.46 -7.97
CA GLN A 306 31.32 26.16 -9.38
C GLN A 306 30.69 24.84 -9.90
N SER A 307 30.27 23.91 -9.03
CA SER A 307 29.48 22.70 -9.38
C SER A 307 29.06 21.89 -8.13
N GLU A 308 28.02 21.07 -8.25
CA GLU A 308 27.61 19.97 -7.31
C GLU A 308 28.75 18.94 -7.18
N PRO A 309 29.12 18.44 -5.97
CA PRO A 309 28.46 17.27 -5.35
C PRO A 309 28.60 17.12 -3.80
N ALA A 310 28.11 16.00 -3.26
CA ALA A 310 28.39 15.52 -1.90
C ALA A 310 29.89 15.25 -1.63
N ASN A 311 30.33 15.48 -0.38
CA ASN A 311 31.67 15.23 0.15
C ASN A 311 32.82 16.12 -0.38
N VAL A 312 32.59 17.44 -0.50
CA VAL A 312 33.67 18.39 -0.82
C VAL A 312 34.20 19.08 0.44
N ILE A 313 35.52 18.95 0.67
CA ILE A 313 36.29 19.87 1.53
C ILE A 313 36.54 21.13 0.70
N PHE A 314 36.04 22.30 1.13
CA PHE A 314 36.31 23.55 0.42
C PHE A 314 37.80 23.90 0.54
N THR A 315 38.53 23.89 -0.58
CA THR A 315 39.99 24.13 -0.61
C THR A 315 40.38 25.61 -0.58
N SER A 316 39.43 26.54 -0.59
CA SER A 316 39.70 27.96 -0.36
C SER A 316 38.54 28.64 0.36
N VAL A 317 38.79 29.05 1.60
CA VAL A 317 37.88 29.85 2.43
C VAL A 317 38.54 31.21 2.66
N SER A 318 37.95 32.30 2.18
CA SER A 318 38.39 33.67 2.52
C SER A 318 37.61 34.18 3.74
N GLY A 319 38.29 34.51 4.84
CA GLY A 319 37.61 35.04 6.04
C GLY A 319 38.51 35.78 7.04
N TYR A 320 37.90 36.16 8.15
CA TYR A 320 38.50 36.89 9.26
C TYR A 320 38.35 36.06 10.54
N SER A 321 39.43 35.93 11.32
CA SER A 321 39.42 35.38 12.68
C SER A 321 39.79 36.49 13.66
N SER A 322 39.29 36.43 14.90
CA SER A 322 39.72 37.28 16.01
C SER A 322 41.23 37.08 16.26
N ASN A 323 41.71 35.87 15.97
CA ASN A 323 43.11 35.49 15.96
C ASN A 323 43.63 35.52 14.50
N LYS A 324 44.31 36.60 14.11
CA LYS A 324 44.78 36.88 12.73
C LYS A 324 45.74 35.83 12.13
N SER A 325 46.05 34.75 12.85
CA SER A 325 47.02 33.71 12.51
C SER A 325 46.39 32.37 12.10
N ALA A 326 45.05 32.22 12.13
CA ALA A 326 44.37 30.95 11.87
C ALA A 326 44.02 30.73 10.38
N THR A 327 44.12 29.49 9.89
CA THR A 327 43.69 29.08 8.54
C THR A 327 42.25 28.56 8.61
N LEU A 328 41.37 28.97 7.72
CA LEU A 328 39.96 28.58 7.77
C LEU A 328 39.68 27.31 6.96
N VAL A 329 38.85 26.41 7.49
CA VAL A 329 38.42 25.16 6.84
C VAL A 329 36.89 25.08 6.83
N GLY A 330 36.30 24.84 5.67
CA GLY A 330 34.86 24.63 5.53
C GLY A 330 34.54 23.15 5.39
N TRP A 331 33.58 22.65 6.16
CA TRP A 331 33.07 21.29 6.06
C TRP A 331 31.58 21.33 5.73
N LEU A 332 31.23 20.82 4.54
CA LEU A 332 29.86 20.49 4.20
C LEU A 332 29.53 19.19 4.93
N ASN A 333 28.55 19.23 5.83
CA ASN A 333 28.05 18.03 6.48
C ASN A 333 26.59 17.93 6.06
N GLY A 334 26.14 16.75 5.64
CA GLY A 334 24.73 16.39 5.42
C GLY A 334 23.84 17.27 4.51
N GLU A 335 22.77 16.64 4.06
CA GLU A 335 21.68 17.27 3.32
C GLU A 335 20.47 17.46 4.25
N HIS A 336 19.92 18.67 4.36
CA HIS A 336 18.73 18.93 5.18
C HIS A 336 17.73 19.78 4.41
N ARG A 337 16.47 19.37 4.37
CA ARG A 337 15.43 20.04 3.56
C ARG A 337 14.71 21.06 4.41
N LEU A 338 14.76 22.35 4.04
CA LEU A 338 14.17 23.43 4.83
C LEU A 338 12.68 23.71 4.58
N ASN A 339 12.02 23.05 3.62
CA ASN A 339 10.69 23.51 3.20
C ASN A 339 9.69 22.41 2.78
N VAL A 340 8.43 22.62 3.16
CA VAL A 340 7.25 21.78 2.86
C VAL A 340 7.04 21.52 1.37
N THR A 341 7.56 22.40 0.51
CA THR A 341 7.27 22.33 -0.93
C THR A 341 8.08 21.30 -1.71
N GLY A 342 9.12 20.70 -1.11
CA GLY A 342 9.95 19.70 -1.80
C GLY A 342 10.69 20.23 -3.05
N ASP A 343 10.87 21.55 -3.19
CA ASP A 343 11.40 22.17 -4.43
C ASP A 343 12.90 22.50 -4.37
N SER A 344 13.57 22.33 -3.24
CA SER A 344 15.02 22.60 -3.12
C SER A 344 15.66 21.79 -2.00
N LEU A 345 16.89 21.36 -2.25
CA LEU A 345 17.77 20.81 -1.23
C LEU A 345 18.51 21.95 -0.51
N TYR A 346 18.76 21.83 0.78
CA TYR A 346 19.62 22.76 1.50
C TYR A 346 20.79 21.98 2.10
N PHE A 347 22.02 22.38 1.77
CA PHE A 347 23.21 21.84 2.40
C PHE A 347 23.58 22.71 3.57
N TYR A 348 23.86 22.13 4.75
CA TYR A 348 24.48 22.90 5.82
C TYR A 348 26.00 22.76 5.75
N TYR A 349 26.69 23.86 6.01
CA TYR A 349 28.14 23.84 6.13
C TYR A 349 28.51 24.43 7.48
N ARG A 350 29.53 23.83 8.10
CA ARG A 350 30.25 24.39 9.24
C ARG A 350 31.55 24.98 8.75
N VAL A 351 31.99 26.07 9.35
CA VAL A 351 33.33 26.60 9.07
C VAL A 351 34.12 26.68 10.35
N GLY A 352 35.32 26.11 10.33
CA GLY A 352 36.24 26.11 11.43
C GLY A 352 37.48 26.95 11.16
N ALA A 353 38.16 27.32 12.25
CA ALA A 353 39.47 27.94 12.22
C ALA A 353 40.52 26.95 12.75
N VAL A 354 41.54 26.68 11.95
CA VAL A 354 42.69 25.85 12.30
C VAL A 354 43.75 26.72 12.94
N ALA A 355 44.09 26.44 14.20
CA ALA A 355 45.19 27.04 14.94
C ALA A 355 45.97 25.95 15.67
N SER A 356 47.30 25.91 15.51
CA SER A 356 48.19 24.97 16.20
C SER A 356 47.90 23.47 16.02
N GLY A 357 47.16 23.07 14.98
CA GLY A 357 46.83 21.67 14.68
C GLY A 357 45.39 21.28 15.02
N ASP A 358 44.67 22.08 15.82
CA ASP A 358 43.28 21.85 16.21
C ASP A 358 42.33 22.74 15.39
N THR A 359 41.16 22.19 15.05
CA THR A 359 40.11 22.90 14.31
C THR A 359 38.98 23.31 15.25
N VAL A 360 38.78 24.62 15.43
CA VAL A 360 37.65 25.16 16.19
C VAL A 360 36.48 25.43 15.23
N TRP A 361 35.41 24.63 15.29
CA TRP A 361 34.23 24.76 14.42
C TRP A 361 33.28 25.86 14.90
N GLY A 362 32.81 26.71 13.98
CA GLY A 362 31.86 27.79 14.23
C GLY A 362 30.44 27.49 13.76
N GLY A 363 29.64 28.54 13.63
CA GLY A 363 28.22 28.48 13.27
C GLY A 363 27.95 27.73 11.95
N SER A 364 26.75 27.17 11.85
CA SER A 364 26.26 26.46 10.66
C SER A 364 25.45 27.41 9.77
N ALA A 365 25.52 27.25 8.44
CA ALA A 365 24.73 28.01 7.49
C ALA A 365 24.29 27.15 6.29
N PHE A 366 23.28 27.60 5.52
CA PHE A 366 22.76 26.86 4.37
C PHE A 366 23.25 27.36 3.01
N VAL A 367 23.31 26.43 2.05
CA VAL A 367 23.28 26.70 0.61
C VAL A 367 22.02 26.05 0.02
N LYS A 368 21.19 26.84 -0.67
CA LYS A 368 20.00 26.35 -1.39
C LYS A 368 20.41 25.81 -2.76
N VAL A 369 20.04 24.57 -3.06
CA VAL A 369 20.19 23.91 -4.35
C VAL A 369 18.80 23.60 -4.92
N PRO A 370 18.37 24.28 -6.01
CA PRO A 370 17.11 23.97 -6.68
C PRO A 370 17.14 22.57 -7.29
N PHE A 371 16.07 21.78 -7.16
CA PHE A 371 15.97 20.51 -7.86
C PHE A 371 15.75 20.73 -9.36
N ASP A 372 16.55 20.05 -10.19
CA ASP A 372 16.22 19.90 -11.61
C ASP A 372 15.22 18.74 -11.77
N ARG A 373 13.91 19.06 -11.73
CA ARG A 373 12.82 18.09 -11.97
C ARG A 373 12.77 17.57 -13.41
N SER A 374 13.68 17.98 -14.30
CA SER A 374 13.66 17.56 -15.71
C SER A 374 14.47 16.29 -15.99
N LYS A 375 15.13 15.67 -15.00
CA LYS A 375 15.97 14.48 -15.20
C LYS A 375 15.77 13.40 -14.14
N ASP A 376 15.29 12.25 -14.58
CA ASP A 376 15.24 11.03 -13.78
C ASP A 376 16.65 10.54 -13.43
N ILE A 377 16.80 9.97 -12.23
CA ILE A 377 18.01 9.23 -11.84
C ILE A 377 17.95 7.83 -12.45
N ALA A 378 18.98 7.47 -13.20
CA ALA A 378 19.10 6.15 -13.80
C ALA A 378 19.41 5.08 -12.76
N ILE A 379 18.70 3.95 -12.83
CA ILE A 379 18.99 2.71 -12.11
C ILE A 379 19.42 1.67 -13.16
N PRO A 380 20.73 1.42 -13.32
CA PRO A 380 21.24 0.47 -14.32
C PRO A 380 21.39 -0.96 -13.79
N ASP A 381 21.46 -1.16 -12.47
CA ASP A 381 21.81 -2.44 -11.85
C ASP A 381 21.18 -2.64 -10.46
N TYR A 382 21.35 -3.84 -9.91
CA TYR A 382 20.84 -4.23 -8.60
C TYR A 382 21.48 -3.43 -7.46
N GLU A 383 22.77 -3.10 -7.55
CA GLU A 383 23.47 -2.34 -6.50
C GLU A 383 22.84 -0.94 -6.34
N THR A 384 22.55 -0.27 -7.46
CA THR A 384 21.86 1.03 -7.46
C THR A 384 20.41 0.92 -6.98
N LEU A 385 19.72 -0.17 -7.31
CA LEU A 385 18.38 -0.42 -6.77
C LEU A 385 18.42 -0.63 -5.24
N GLN A 386 19.38 -1.42 -4.76
CA GLN A 386 19.55 -1.75 -3.35
C GLN A 386 19.94 -0.55 -2.49
N SER A 387 20.66 0.43 -3.03
CA SER A 387 21.00 1.66 -2.27
C SER A 387 19.76 2.49 -1.91
N LEU A 388 18.66 2.37 -2.66
CA LEU A 388 17.40 3.05 -2.32
C LEU A 388 16.79 2.53 -1.01
N SER A 389 17.10 1.29 -0.65
CA SER A 389 16.61 0.64 0.58
C SER A 389 17.32 1.10 1.85
N GLU A 390 18.33 1.97 1.74
CA GLU A 390 18.92 2.64 2.91
C GLU A 390 17.91 3.56 3.60
N ASN A 391 16.80 3.89 2.90
CA ASN A 391 15.72 4.73 3.39
C ASN A 391 16.21 6.12 3.85
N ASP A 392 17.28 6.60 3.25
CA ASP A 392 17.68 7.99 3.37
C ASP A 392 16.56 8.87 2.76
N PRO A 393 16.03 9.88 3.50
CA PRO A 393 15.09 10.85 2.96
C PRO A 393 15.58 11.50 1.66
N TYR A 394 16.88 11.53 1.39
CA TYR A 394 17.43 11.90 0.09
C TYR A 394 16.87 11.08 -1.06
N TYR A 395 16.88 9.75 -0.94
CA TYR A 395 16.50 8.84 -2.01
C TYR A 395 14.98 8.74 -2.17
N LEU A 396 14.22 8.87 -1.10
CA LEU A 396 12.79 8.53 -1.11
C LEU A 396 11.87 9.52 -1.85
N TYR A 397 12.37 10.67 -2.30
CA TYR A 397 11.58 11.72 -2.98
C TYR A 397 12.06 12.02 -4.41
N ARG A 398 13.04 11.27 -4.89
CA ARG A 398 13.63 11.48 -6.21
C ARG A 398 12.81 10.74 -7.26
N HIS A 399 12.96 11.17 -8.51
CA HIS A 399 12.40 10.49 -9.67
C HIS A 399 13.44 9.53 -10.23
N TYR A 400 13.08 8.27 -10.37
CA TYR A 400 13.95 7.20 -10.82
C TYR A 400 13.47 6.59 -12.12
N ARG A 401 14.41 6.12 -12.91
CA ARG A 401 14.12 5.37 -14.13
C ARG A 401 15.04 4.16 -14.24
N LEU A 402 14.45 2.98 -14.41
CA LEU A 402 15.24 1.81 -14.83
C LEU A 402 15.79 2.05 -16.22
N THR A 403 17.07 1.72 -16.41
CA THR A 403 17.75 1.84 -17.72
C THR A 403 18.20 0.50 -18.29
N ALA A 404 18.00 -0.57 -17.53
CA ALA A 404 18.25 -1.94 -17.93
C ALA A 404 17.34 -2.89 -17.14
N ASN A 405 17.20 -4.11 -17.63
CA ASN A 405 16.61 -5.19 -16.83
C ASN A 405 17.60 -5.56 -15.71
N ILE A 406 17.07 -5.80 -14.51
CA ILE A 406 17.83 -6.13 -13.30
C ILE A 406 17.55 -7.58 -12.93
N ASP A 407 18.60 -8.38 -12.74
CA ASP A 407 18.51 -9.68 -12.06
C ASP A 407 18.85 -9.50 -10.58
N ALA A 408 17.86 -9.68 -9.72
CA ALA A 408 17.95 -9.52 -8.28
C ALA A 408 18.22 -10.85 -7.56
N SER A 409 18.67 -11.90 -8.25
CA SER A 409 18.93 -13.23 -7.67
C SER A 409 19.87 -13.23 -6.46
N VAL A 410 20.75 -12.23 -6.33
CA VAL A 410 21.62 -12.00 -5.15
C VAL A 410 20.79 -11.84 -3.86
N SER A 411 19.57 -11.31 -3.96
CA SER A 411 18.68 -11.11 -2.81
C SER A 411 18.19 -12.42 -2.16
N ALA A 412 18.36 -13.57 -2.81
CA ALA A 412 18.02 -14.86 -2.22
C ALA A 412 18.93 -15.26 -1.04
N THR A 413 20.19 -14.79 -1.04
CA THR A 413 21.14 -15.03 0.06
C THR A 413 21.21 -13.86 1.04
N GLU A 414 20.97 -12.64 0.57
CA GLU A 414 20.88 -11.43 1.41
C GLU A 414 19.57 -10.71 1.09
N PRO A 415 18.48 -10.94 1.86
CA PRO A 415 17.15 -10.44 1.54
C PRO A 415 17.13 -8.93 1.24
N PHE A 416 16.51 -8.57 0.12
CA PHE A 416 16.37 -7.16 -0.28
C PHE A 416 15.53 -6.42 0.76
N LYS A 417 16.05 -5.32 1.31
CA LYS A 417 15.30 -4.48 2.26
C LYS A 417 14.27 -3.61 1.51
N PRO A 418 13.02 -3.50 1.96
CA PRO A 418 12.03 -2.65 1.29
C PRO A 418 12.43 -1.17 1.22
N ILE A 419 12.09 -0.52 0.11
CA ILE A 419 12.26 0.93 -0.10
C ILE A 419 11.10 1.68 0.56
N GLY A 420 11.41 2.67 1.39
CA GLY A 420 10.43 3.39 2.19
C GLY A 420 9.87 2.56 3.36
N SER A 421 9.39 3.25 4.38
CA SER A 421 8.74 2.67 5.56
C SER A 421 7.49 3.47 5.92
N ILE A 422 6.62 2.94 6.78
CA ILE A 422 5.44 3.70 7.26
C ILE A 422 5.79 5.03 7.95
N LYS A 423 7.00 5.16 8.52
CA LYS A 423 7.48 6.41 9.14
C LYS A 423 8.07 7.39 8.13
N GLN A 424 8.55 6.87 7.01
CA GLN A 424 9.23 7.60 5.93
C GLN A 424 8.90 6.91 4.60
N PRO A 425 7.71 7.19 4.02
CA PRO A 425 7.26 6.53 2.80
C PRO A 425 8.08 7.00 1.59
N PHE A 426 8.05 6.21 0.52
CA PHE A 426 8.53 6.64 -0.78
C PHE A 426 7.55 7.63 -1.41
N GLU A 427 7.99 8.87 -1.61
CA GLU A 427 7.22 10.00 -2.17
C GLU A 427 7.72 10.43 -3.56
N GLY A 428 8.75 9.76 -4.09
CA GLY A 428 9.32 10.02 -5.41
C GLY A 428 8.53 9.37 -6.55
N ASP A 429 9.05 9.44 -7.77
CA ASP A 429 8.50 8.66 -8.89
C ASP A 429 9.45 7.51 -9.24
N PHE A 430 8.89 6.37 -9.63
CA PHE A 430 9.64 5.20 -10.04
C PHE A 430 9.14 4.68 -11.38
N HIS A 431 9.88 4.99 -12.44
CA HIS A 431 9.59 4.60 -13.80
C HIS A 431 10.36 3.32 -14.17
N GLY A 432 9.67 2.19 -14.30
CA GLY A 432 10.25 0.97 -14.80
C GLY A 432 10.66 1.04 -16.28
N ALA A 433 10.10 1.98 -17.05
CA ALA A 433 10.43 2.21 -18.46
C ALA A 433 10.37 0.95 -19.36
N GLY A 434 9.54 -0.04 -18.98
CA GLY A 434 9.42 -1.32 -19.67
C GLY A 434 10.51 -2.35 -19.33
N HIS A 435 11.40 -2.04 -18.40
CA HIS A 435 12.42 -2.95 -17.89
C HIS A 435 11.89 -3.82 -16.75
N SER A 436 12.49 -5.02 -16.62
CA SER A 436 12.13 -5.96 -15.57
C SER A 436 13.11 -5.97 -14.40
N ILE A 437 12.60 -6.28 -13.21
CA ILE A 437 13.37 -6.74 -12.05
C ILE A 437 12.98 -8.20 -11.83
N SER A 438 13.94 -9.11 -11.98
CA SER A 438 13.69 -10.56 -11.94
C SER A 438 14.29 -11.21 -10.69
N ASN A 439 13.68 -12.28 -10.20
CA ASN A 439 14.19 -13.10 -9.08
C ASN A 439 14.38 -12.35 -7.75
N LEU A 440 13.61 -11.28 -7.54
CA LEU A 440 13.65 -10.50 -6.30
C LEU A 440 13.12 -11.34 -5.13
N THR A 441 13.94 -11.49 -4.08
CA THR A 441 13.57 -12.14 -2.83
C THR A 441 13.54 -11.10 -1.71
N VAL A 442 12.39 -11.02 -1.04
CA VAL A 442 12.18 -10.19 0.15
C VAL A 442 11.60 -11.10 1.23
N ASN A 443 12.40 -11.47 2.23
CA ASN A 443 12.02 -12.51 3.19
C ASN A 443 12.19 -12.03 4.63
N PHE A 444 11.10 -11.52 5.22
CA PHE A 444 11.03 -11.03 6.59
C PHE A 444 9.76 -11.58 7.29
N PRO A 445 9.70 -12.89 7.58
CA PRO A 445 8.48 -13.56 8.07
C PRO A 445 7.98 -13.04 9.44
N ASP A 446 8.86 -12.41 10.21
CA ASP A 446 8.54 -11.80 11.51
C ASP A 446 8.30 -10.28 11.44
N SER A 447 8.37 -9.68 10.24
CA SER A 447 8.20 -8.23 10.04
C SER A 447 7.07 -7.91 9.09
N GLY A 448 6.36 -6.82 9.35
CA GLY A 448 5.34 -6.31 8.45
C GLY A 448 5.91 -5.37 7.37
N TYR A 449 5.04 -4.89 6.49
CA TYR A 449 5.33 -3.87 5.48
C TYR A 449 6.38 -4.34 4.46
N VAL A 450 6.15 -5.54 3.93
CA VAL A 450 7.10 -6.26 3.09
C VAL A 450 6.70 -6.22 1.60
N GLY A 451 7.58 -5.70 0.77
CA GLY A 451 7.45 -5.58 -0.69
C GLY A 451 8.71 -4.96 -1.31
N LEU A 452 8.70 -4.64 -2.61
CA LEU A 452 9.76 -3.80 -3.19
C LEU A 452 9.81 -2.44 -2.46
N PHE A 453 8.63 -1.86 -2.22
CA PHE A 453 8.42 -0.70 -1.37
C PHE A 453 7.67 -1.11 -0.10
N GLY A 454 8.17 -0.71 1.06
CA GLY A 454 7.48 -0.93 2.33
C GLY A 454 6.28 0.00 2.48
N ALA A 455 6.42 1.27 2.09
CA ALA A 455 5.32 2.21 1.97
C ALA A 455 5.59 3.26 0.89
N ALA A 456 4.53 3.73 0.22
CA ALA A 456 4.65 4.68 -0.89
C ALA A 456 3.51 5.72 -0.88
N SER A 457 3.81 6.99 -0.59
CA SER A 457 2.81 8.05 -0.39
C SER A 457 2.95 9.14 -1.44
N GLY A 458 1.88 9.45 -2.19
CA GLY A 458 1.90 10.51 -3.20
C GLY A 458 2.82 10.27 -4.40
N SER A 459 3.40 9.09 -4.52
CA SER A 459 4.35 8.68 -5.57
C SER A 459 3.66 8.22 -6.85
N THR A 460 4.38 8.26 -7.98
CA THR A 460 3.99 7.58 -9.22
C THR A 460 4.90 6.38 -9.45
N ILE A 461 4.36 5.17 -9.46
CA ILE A 461 5.09 3.96 -9.84
C ILE A 461 4.49 3.43 -11.14
N ASP A 462 5.25 3.43 -12.23
CA ASP A 462 4.73 2.98 -13.52
C ASP A 462 5.69 2.17 -14.37
N SER A 463 5.12 1.45 -15.34
CA SER A 463 5.85 0.72 -16.39
C SER A 463 6.90 -0.26 -15.85
N LEU A 464 6.63 -0.84 -14.67
CA LEU A 464 7.53 -1.74 -13.93
C LEU A 464 7.11 -3.19 -14.09
N ILE A 465 8.07 -4.08 -14.37
CA ILE A 465 7.83 -5.50 -14.54
C ILE A 465 8.60 -6.28 -13.46
N LEU A 466 7.92 -6.86 -12.48
CA LEU A 466 8.52 -7.79 -11.52
C LEU A 466 8.29 -9.23 -11.97
N VAL A 467 9.38 -9.99 -12.15
CA VAL A 467 9.33 -11.37 -12.65
C VAL A 467 9.87 -12.33 -11.61
N ASN A 468 9.11 -13.39 -11.31
CA ASN A 468 9.54 -14.46 -10.41
C ASN A 468 9.97 -13.93 -9.03
N VAL A 469 9.14 -13.09 -8.41
CA VAL A 469 9.38 -12.61 -7.04
C VAL A 469 9.11 -13.70 -6.00
N ALA A 470 9.82 -13.66 -4.90
CA ALA A 470 9.55 -14.46 -3.71
C ALA A 470 9.48 -13.53 -2.50
N ILE A 471 8.27 -13.15 -2.11
CA ILE A 471 8.03 -12.17 -1.04
C ILE A 471 7.32 -12.86 0.12
N THR A 472 7.91 -12.79 1.31
CA THR A 472 7.36 -13.36 2.54
C THR A 472 7.46 -12.33 3.67
N GLY A 473 6.32 -12.00 4.25
CA GLY A 473 6.20 -11.06 5.36
C GLY A 473 5.18 -11.51 6.41
N ASN A 474 5.10 -10.77 7.50
CA ASN A 474 4.17 -11.00 8.61
C ASN A 474 2.83 -10.29 8.36
N GLU A 475 2.85 -8.95 8.45
CA GLU A 475 1.69 -8.05 8.35
C GLU A 475 1.82 -7.15 7.13
N HIS A 476 0.76 -6.96 6.33
CA HIS A 476 0.75 -6.11 5.12
C HIS A 476 1.87 -6.43 4.11
N VAL A 477 1.55 -7.21 3.09
CA VAL A 477 2.53 -7.70 2.12
C VAL A 477 2.05 -7.41 0.70
N GLY A 478 2.96 -6.89 -0.13
CA GLY A 478 2.69 -6.54 -1.52
C GLY A 478 3.84 -6.90 -2.45
N GLY A 479 3.54 -7.30 -3.68
CA GLY A 479 4.54 -7.46 -4.74
C GLY A 479 5.40 -6.21 -4.94
N VAL A 480 4.73 -5.06 -5.03
CA VAL A 480 5.33 -3.75 -5.30
C VAL A 480 5.25 -2.87 -4.07
N VAL A 481 4.06 -2.59 -3.55
CA VAL A 481 3.88 -1.73 -2.36
C VAL A 481 3.21 -2.50 -1.25
N ALA A 482 3.84 -2.59 -0.08
CA ALA A 482 3.26 -3.31 1.04
C ALA A 482 2.11 -2.52 1.72
N ASN A 483 2.28 -1.21 1.94
CA ASN A 483 1.30 -0.40 2.66
C ASN A 483 1.22 1.07 2.17
N LEU A 484 0.14 1.76 2.54
CA LEU A 484 -0.10 3.19 2.39
C LEU A 484 0.07 3.69 0.94
N ASN A 485 -0.41 2.96 -0.06
CA ASN A 485 -0.42 3.53 -1.42
C ASN A 485 -1.45 4.67 -1.51
N VAL A 486 -0.99 5.91 -1.33
CA VAL A 486 -1.74 7.17 -1.55
C VAL A 486 -1.39 7.78 -2.93
N GLY A 487 -0.52 7.10 -3.69
CA GLY A 487 -0.05 7.50 -5.00
C GLY A 487 -0.78 6.85 -6.17
N THR A 488 -0.15 6.87 -7.34
CA THR A 488 -0.62 6.19 -8.55
C THR A 488 0.31 5.04 -8.92
N ILE A 489 -0.26 3.84 -9.11
CA ILE A 489 0.43 2.68 -9.67
C ILE A 489 -0.20 2.37 -11.03
N SER A 490 0.59 2.42 -12.11
CA SER A 490 0.06 2.19 -13.45
C SER A 490 0.96 1.35 -14.37
N HIS A 491 0.39 0.48 -15.20
CA HIS A 491 1.17 -0.35 -16.14
C HIS A 491 2.25 -1.21 -15.46
N VAL A 492 1.95 -1.70 -14.25
CA VAL A 492 2.88 -2.53 -13.48
C VAL A 492 2.45 -4.00 -13.56
N SER A 493 3.40 -4.93 -13.69
CA SER A 493 3.10 -6.37 -13.69
C SER A 493 3.96 -7.13 -12.68
N VAL A 494 3.37 -8.06 -11.94
CA VAL A 494 4.08 -8.93 -10.98
C VAL A 494 3.81 -10.41 -11.28
N SER A 495 4.84 -11.26 -11.23
CA SER A 495 4.72 -12.72 -11.18
C SER A 495 5.63 -13.31 -10.09
N GLY A 496 5.27 -14.49 -9.58
CA GLY A 496 6.00 -15.14 -8.47
C GLY A 496 5.07 -15.57 -7.35
N VAL A 497 5.57 -15.51 -6.11
CA VAL A 497 4.83 -15.88 -4.89
C VAL A 497 4.89 -14.74 -3.88
N VAL A 498 3.74 -14.39 -3.29
CA VAL A 498 3.60 -13.41 -2.22
C VAL A 498 2.88 -14.05 -1.03
N THR A 499 3.53 -14.06 0.13
CA THR A 499 3.05 -14.75 1.35
C THR A 499 2.98 -13.80 2.54
N GLY A 500 1.84 -13.81 3.26
CA GLY A 500 1.67 -13.11 4.54
C GLY A 500 1.08 -14.01 5.63
N GLU A 501 1.66 -14.04 6.82
CA GLU A 501 1.34 -15.07 7.82
C GLU A 501 0.56 -14.58 9.06
N HIS A 502 0.37 -13.27 9.26
CA HIS A 502 -0.20 -12.70 10.49
C HIS A 502 -1.71 -12.46 10.45
N TYR A 503 -2.34 -12.46 11.63
CA TYR A 503 -3.73 -12.02 11.79
C TYR A 503 -3.89 -10.52 11.49
N GLY A 504 -4.96 -10.14 10.80
CA GLY A 504 -5.22 -8.78 10.31
C GLY A 504 -4.41 -8.38 9.08
N SER A 505 -3.60 -9.27 8.52
CA SER A 505 -2.74 -8.95 7.37
C SER A 505 -3.55 -8.67 6.10
N TYR A 506 -3.10 -7.64 5.36
CA TYR A 506 -3.52 -7.37 3.98
C TYR A 506 -2.45 -7.90 3.02
N VAL A 507 -2.76 -8.93 2.25
CA VAL A 507 -1.79 -9.56 1.34
C VAL A 507 -2.28 -9.40 -0.10
N GLY A 508 -1.53 -8.69 -0.92
CA GLY A 508 -1.85 -8.47 -2.32
C GLY A 508 -0.71 -8.87 -3.24
N GLY A 509 -1.01 -9.47 -4.39
CA GLY A 509 0.01 -9.79 -5.37
C GLY A 509 0.74 -8.56 -5.93
N LEU A 510 0.08 -7.39 -5.96
CA LEU A 510 0.68 -6.10 -6.33
C LEU A 510 0.81 -5.16 -5.12
N VAL A 511 -0.28 -4.95 -4.37
CA VAL A 511 -0.31 -4.01 -3.23
C VAL A 511 -0.96 -4.64 -2.02
N GLY A 512 -0.35 -4.54 -0.84
CA GLY A 512 -0.99 -4.95 0.41
C GLY A 512 -2.17 -4.02 0.75
N LEU A 513 -1.89 -2.75 1.07
CA LEU A 513 -2.90 -1.71 1.34
C LEU A 513 -2.86 -0.56 0.33
N ASN A 514 -4.00 -0.31 -0.34
CA ASN A 514 -4.26 0.84 -1.18
C ASN A 514 -5.20 1.83 -0.46
N TRP A 515 -4.70 3.01 -0.09
CA TRP A 515 -5.45 3.99 0.71
C TRP A 515 -5.52 5.33 -0.01
N ALA A 516 -6.73 5.71 -0.45
CA ALA A 516 -6.95 6.87 -1.32
C ALA A 516 -6.09 6.91 -2.60
N GLY A 517 -5.47 5.79 -2.96
CA GLY A 517 -4.58 5.66 -4.10
C GLY A 517 -5.31 5.23 -5.37
N ARG A 518 -4.60 5.34 -6.49
CA ARG A 518 -5.05 4.89 -7.81
C ARG A 518 -4.20 3.71 -8.28
N VAL A 519 -4.84 2.60 -8.60
CA VAL A 519 -4.19 1.45 -9.25
C VAL A 519 -4.86 1.22 -10.60
N GLU A 520 -4.10 1.31 -11.67
CA GLU A 520 -4.66 1.18 -13.02
C GLU A 520 -3.81 0.40 -14.01
N GLN A 521 -4.48 -0.26 -14.96
CA GLN A 521 -3.84 -0.93 -16.10
C GLN A 521 -2.69 -1.87 -15.68
N SER A 522 -2.80 -2.46 -14.49
CA SER A 522 -1.76 -3.26 -13.84
C SER A 522 -2.19 -4.71 -13.68
N VAL A 523 -1.19 -5.58 -13.50
CA VAL A 523 -1.32 -7.03 -13.63
C VAL A 523 -0.67 -7.74 -12.45
N SER A 524 -1.36 -8.73 -11.89
CA SER A 524 -0.75 -9.69 -10.98
C SER A 524 -0.98 -11.13 -11.44
N MET A 525 0.10 -11.82 -11.76
CA MET A 525 0.16 -13.26 -12.02
C MET A 525 0.73 -14.02 -10.81
N ALA A 526 0.93 -13.34 -9.68
CA ALA A 526 1.55 -13.92 -8.49
C ALA A 526 0.58 -14.86 -7.77
N THR A 527 1.07 -16.00 -7.30
CA THR A 527 0.33 -16.82 -6.34
C THR A 527 0.37 -16.11 -4.98
N VAL A 528 -0.80 -15.85 -4.40
CA VAL A 528 -0.93 -15.07 -3.16
C VAL A 528 -1.47 -15.95 -2.04
N ILE A 529 -0.70 -16.07 -0.97
CA ILE A 529 -1.04 -16.88 0.19
C ILE A 529 -1.09 -15.96 1.40
N GLY A 530 -2.20 -15.92 2.11
CA GLY A 530 -2.32 -15.07 3.28
C GLY A 530 -3.16 -15.67 4.40
N ARG A 531 -3.17 -15.00 5.55
CA ARG A 531 -4.00 -15.42 6.68
C ARG A 531 -5.38 -14.77 6.66
N ASP A 532 -5.46 -13.45 6.63
CA ASP A 532 -6.75 -12.76 6.82
C ASP A 532 -7.34 -12.19 5.53
N TYR A 533 -6.85 -11.08 4.99
CA TYR A 533 -7.48 -10.48 3.80
C TYR A 533 -6.52 -10.53 2.61
N VAL A 534 -6.86 -11.39 1.64
CA VAL A 534 -5.94 -11.78 0.58
C VAL A 534 -6.55 -11.47 -0.78
N GLY A 535 -5.85 -10.69 -1.60
CA GLY A 535 -6.25 -10.40 -2.97
C GLY A 535 -5.19 -10.76 -3.98
N GLY A 536 -5.61 -11.26 -5.15
CA GLY A 536 -4.67 -11.54 -6.24
C GLY A 536 -3.93 -10.27 -6.71
N LEU A 537 -4.56 -9.09 -6.65
CA LEU A 537 -3.96 -7.79 -6.93
C LEU A 537 -3.75 -6.97 -5.64
N LEU A 538 -4.82 -6.71 -4.89
CA LEU A 538 -4.81 -5.85 -3.71
C LEU A 538 -5.28 -6.59 -2.46
N GLY A 539 -4.56 -6.52 -1.34
CA GLY A 539 -5.05 -7.05 -0.06
C GLY A 539 -6.27 -6.27 0.45
N HIS A 540 -6.13 -4.94 0.52
CA HIS A 540 -7.19 -4.01 0.90
C HIS A 540 -7.21 -2.74 0.04
N SER A 541 -8.40 -2.21 -0.24
CA SER A 541 -8.63 -0.94 -0.92
C SER A 541 -9.57 -0.05 -0.10
N ASP A 542 -9.12 1.12 0.33
CA ASP A 542 -9.91 2.11 1.06
C ASP A 542 -9.98 3.43 0.28
N SER A 543 -11.18 3.96 0.05
CA SER A 543 -11.43 5.29 -0.54
C SER A 543 -10.67 5.51 -1.86
N SER A 544 -10.45 4.44 -2.62
CA SER A 544 -9.48 4.38 -3.71
C SER A 544 -10.13 4.22 -5.09
N THR A 545 -9.33 4.34 -6.16
CA THR A 545 -9.75 4.01 -7.53
C THR A 545 -8.94 2.84 -8.09
N VAL A 546 -9.63 1.78 -8.52
CA VAL A 546 -9.03 0.57 -9.09
C VAL A 546 -9.64 0.35 -10.47
N ILE A 547 -8.87 0.56 -11.55
CA ILE A 547 -9.42 0.54 -12.92
C ILE A 547 -8.58 -0.20 -13.96
N GLY A 548 -9.21 -1.03 -14.80
CA GLY A 548 -8.51 -1.65 -15.93
C GLY A 548 -7.44 -2.68 -15.54
N ASN A 549 -7.49 -3.24 -14.33
CA ASN A 549 -6.48 -4.16 -13.81
C ASN A 549 -6.89 -5.62 -13.96
N PHE A 550 -5.91 -6.54 -13.90
CA PHE A 550 -6.22 -7.95 -13.81
C PHE A 550 -5.34 -8.79 -12.88
N ALA A 551 -5.92 -9.85 -12.33
CA ALA A 551 -5.23 -10.85 -11.53
C ALA A 551 -5.48 -12.28 -12.03
N SER A 552 -4.44 -13.04 -12.31
CA SER A 552 -4.55 -14.44 -12.79
C SER A 552 -3.89 -15.48 -11.87
N GLY A 553 -3.10 -15.05 -10.89
CA GLY A 553 -2.51 -15.97 -9.92
C GLY A 553 -3.53 -16.50 -8.89
N ASN A 554 -3.30 -17.71 -8.39
CA ASN A 554 -4.18 -18.34 -7.41
C ASN A 554 -4.08 -17.64 -6.05
N VAL A 555 -5.21 -17.56 -5.34
CA VAL A 555 -5.33 -16.93 -4.02
C VAL A 555 -5.75 -17.97 -2.99
N SER A 556 -5.04 -18.02 -1.87
CA SER A 556 -5.39 -18.87 -0.73
C SER A 556 -5.36 -18.06 0.56
N SER A 557 -6.44 -18.13 1.34
CA SER A 557 -6.59 -17.43 2.62
C SER A 557 -7.16 -18.34 3.70
N TRP A 558 -6.88 -18.03 4.96
CA TRP A 558 -7.61 -18.62 6.07
C TRP A 558 -8.98 -17.95 6.23
N ASN A 559 -9.04 -16.61 6.18
CA ASN A 559 -10.25 -15.86 6.54
C ASN A 559 -11.04 -15.32 5.33
N SER A 560 -10.54 -14.28 4.67
CA SER A 560 -11.20 -13.59 3.57
C SER A 560 -10.30 -13.55 2.33
N ALA A 561 -10.86 -13.83 1.15
CA ALA A 561 -10.12 -13.68 -0.09
C ALA A 561 -10.96 -13.19 -1.26
N GLY A 562 -10.32 -12.40 -2.12
CA GLY A 562 -10.83 -12.08 -3.45
C GLY A 562 -9.82 -12.40 -4.54
N GLY A 563 -10.29 -12.82 -5.71
CA GLY A 563 -9.39 -13.06 -6.85
C GLY A 563 -8.65 -11.79 -7.30
N LEU A 564 -9.26 -10.60 -7.16
CA LEU A 564 -8.62 -9.30 -7.39
C LEU A 564 -8.30 -8.59 -6.07
N ILE A 565 -9.30 -8.41 -5.20
CA ILE A 565 -9.19 -7.60 -3.98
C ILE A 565 -9.67 -8.41 -2.76
N GLY A 566 -8.86 -8.51 -1.70
CA GLY A 566 -9.28 -9.20 -0.47
C GLY A 566 -10.49 -8.52 0.16
N THR A 567 -10.35 -7.26 0.57
CA THR A 567 -11.44 -6.44 1.12
C THR A 567 -11.43 -5.01 0.57
N SER A 568 -12.59 -4.39 0.39
CA SER A 568 -12.70 -3.01 -0.07
C SER A 568 -13.70 -2.17 0.72
N TYR A 569 -13.36 -0.89 0.87
CA TYR A 569 -14.20 0.12 1.50
C TYR A 569 -14.22 1.41 0.67
N LYS A 570 -15.42 1.94 0.38
CA LYS A 570 -15.67 3.25 -0.24
C LYS A 570 -14.87 3.51 -1.53
N SER A 571 -14.56 2.46 -2.28
CA SER A 571 -13.71 2.48 -3.47
C SER A 571 -14.53 2.43 -4.76
N ILE A 572 -13.92 2.90 -5.86
CA ILE A 572 -14.44 2.78 -7.23
C ILE A 572 -13.64 1.70 -7.93
N ILE A 573 -14.30 0.59 -8.27
CA ILE A 573 -13.67 -0.60 -8.86
C ILE A 573 -14.32 -0.85 -10.23
N THR A 574 -13.66 -0.46 -11.31
CA THR A 574 -14.24 -0.54 -12.65
C THR A 574 -13.34 -1.17 -13.71
N ASP A 575 -13.91 -1.86 -14.68
CA ASP A 575 -13.16 -2.42 -15.81
C ASP A 575 -12.03 -3.40 -15.38
N ASN A 576 -12.17 -4.08 -14.24
CA ASN A 576 -11.17 -5.02 -13.72
C ASN A 576 -11.60 -6.48 -13.84
N TYR A 577 -10.66 -7.41 -13.85
CA TYR A 577 -11.00 -8.83 -13.86
C TYR A 577 -10.04 -9.76 -13.10
N ALA A 578 -10.57 -10.90 -12.68
CA ALA A 578 -9.79 -11.95 -12.01
C ALA A 578 -10.05 -13.34 -12.61
N THR A 579 -8.98 -14.10 -12.86
CA THR A 579 -9.06 -15.45 -13.45
C THR A 579 -8.43 -16.53 -12.58
N GLY A 580 -7.63 -16.16 -11.58
CA GLY A 580 -7.04 -17.07 -10.61
C GLY A 580 -8.09 -17.73 -9.71
N ASN A 581 -7.84 -18.97 -9.27
CA ASN A 581 -8.73 -19.66 -8.34
C ASN A 581 -8.57 -19.09 -6.93
N VAL A 582 -9.66 -19.08 -6.17
CA VAL A 582 -9.74 -18.57 -4.80
C VAL A 582 -10.12 -19.70 -3.86
N HIS A 583 -9.32 -19.93 -2.83
CA HIS A 583 -9.60 -20.89 -1.77
C HIS A 583 -9.58 -20.23 -0.39
N VAL A 584 -10.62 -20.45 0.41
CA VAL A 584 -10.75 -19.87 1.76
C VAL A 584 -11.18 -20.93 2.77
N SER A 585 -10.49 -21.00 3.91
CA SER A 585 -10.75 -22.04 4.92
C SER A 585 -11.77 -21.67 6.00
N PHE A 586 -12.21 -20.42 6.15
CA PHE A 586 -13.03 -20.04 7.32
C PHE A 586 -14.21 -19.09 7.06
N GLU A 587 -13.99 -17.88 6.53
CA GLU A 587 -15.04 -16.84 6.38
C GLU A 587 -15.50 -16.69 4.91
N THR A 588 -14.93 -15.75 4.15
CA THR A 588 -15.57 -15.26 2.93
C THR A 588 -14.67 -15.33 1.70
N ALA A 589 -15.22 -15.79 0.58
CA ALA A 589 -14.51 -15.90 -0.68
C ALA A 589 -15.29 -15.24 -1.82
N GLY A 590 -14.62 -14.39 -2.57
CA GLY A 590 -15.15 -13.76 -3.78
C GLY A 590 -14.28 -14.01 -5.00
N GLY A 591 -14.86 -14.31 -6.15
CA GLY A 591 -14.07 -14.44 -7.39
C GLY A 591 -13.35 -13.14 -7.80
N LEU A 592 -13.93 -11.98 -7.50
CA LEU A 592 -13.30 -10.67 -7.69
C LEU A 592 -12.92 -10.02 -6.36
N VAL A 593 -13.89 -9.84 -5.45
CA VAL A 593 -13.70 -9.15 -4.17
C VAL A 593 -14.19 -10.03 -3.02
N GLY A 594 -13.37 -10.26 -1.99
CA GLY A 594 -13.80 -11.06 -0.84
C GLY A 594 -14.95 -10.39 -0.08
N SER A 595 -14.69 -9.22 0.49
CA SER A 595 -15.71 -8.39 1.17
C SER A 595 -15.69 -6.96 0.64
N SER A 596 -16.87 -6.40 0.36
CA SER A 596 -17.04 -5.06 -0.21
C SER A 596 -17.98 -4.22 0.64
N SER A 597 -17.63 -2.97 0.89
CA SER A 597 -18.40 -2.04 1.71
C SER A 597 -18.41 -0.62 1.15
N THR A 598 -19.57 -0.06 0.83
CA THR A 598 -19.68 1.33 0.27
C THR A 598 -19.05 1.49 -1.11
N ASP A 599 -18.68 0.38 -1.76
CA ASP A 599 -18.02 0.42 -3.06
C ASP A 599 -19.00 0.62 -4.22
N THR A 600 -18.46 1.15 -5.32
CA THR A 600 -19.08 1.12 -6.64
C THR A 600 -18.28 0.17 -7.52
N ILE A 601 -18.85 -0.98 -7.84
CA ILE A 601 -18.21 -2.04 -8.63
C ILE A 601 -18.94 -2.17 -9.97
N ALA A 602 -18.24 -1.92 -11.09
CA ALA A 602 -18.89 -1.98 -12.40
C ALA A 602 -18.00 -2.43 -13.55
N LYS A 603 -18.57 -3.10 -14.55
CA LYS A 603 -17.84 -3.57 -15.75
C LYS A 603 -16.69 -4.51 -15.42
N CYS A 604 -16.84 -5.29 -14.35
CA CYS A 604 -15.81 -6.18 -13.87
C CYS A 604 -16.24 -7.64 -14.03
N TYR A 605 -15.28 -8.57 -14.09
CA TYR A 605 -15.62 -10.00 -14.17
C TYR A 605 -14.66 -10.94 -13.44
N ALA A 606 -15.16 -12.12 -13.06
CA ALA A 606 -14.37 -13.17 -12.44
C ALA A 606 -14.62 -14.55 -13.08
N THR A 607 -13.56 -15.30 -13.39
CA THR A 607 -13.67 -16.63 -14.06
C THR A 607 -13.03 -17.78 -13.29
N GLY A 608 -12.24 -17.49 -12.26
CA GLY A 608 -11.60 -18.48 -11.39
C GLY A 608 -12.59 -19.22 -10.51
N THR A 609 -12.28 -20.47 -10.16
CA THR A 609 -13.11 -21.25 -9.22
C THR A 609 -12.99 -20.65 -7.81
N VAL A 610 -14.10 -20.63 -7.08
CA VAL A 610 -14.19 -20.17 -5.69
C VAL A 610 -14.59 -21.35 -4.82
N ASP A 611 -13.67 -21.80 -3.96
CA ASP A 611 -13.87 -22.89 -3.02
C ASP A 611 -13.73 -22.36 -1.58
N GLY A 612 -14.62 -22.76 -0.67
CA GLY A 612 -14.42 -22.43 0.74
C GLY A 612 -15.55 -22.89 1.66
N ASP A 613 -15.54 -22.36 2.88
CA ASP A 613 -16.37 -22.89 3.95
C ASP A 613 -17.63 -22.05 4.23
N GLU A 614 -17.60 -20.71 4.36
CA GLU A 614 -18.76 -19.92 4.86
C GLU A 614 -19.55 -19.11 3.82
N ASN A 615 -19.11 -17.88 3.48
CA ASN A 615 -19.81 -16.99 2.54
C ASN A 615 -19.07 -16.96 1.20
N LEU A 616 -19.67 -17.54 0.16
CA LEU A 616 -18.99 -17.73 -1.13
C LEU A 616 -19.77 -17.07 -2.25
N GLY A 617 -19.11 -16.18 -2.99
CA GLY A 617 -19.63 -15.60 -4.21
C GLY A 617 -18.68 -15.80 -5.37
N GLY A 618 -19.21 -16.22 -6.52
CA GLY A 618 -18.41 -16.30 -7.74
C GLY A 618 -17.85 -14.95 -8.20
N PHE A 619 -18.35 -13.84 -7.64
CA PHE A 619 -17.85 -12.49 -7.87
C PHE A 619 -17.53 -11.75 -6.56
N ILE A 620 -18.47 -11.71 -5.61
CA ILE A 620 -18.27 -11.05 -4.30
C ILE A 620 -18.69 -11.99 -3.17
N GLY A 621 -17.83 -12.22 -2.18
CA GLY A 621 -18.21 -13.02 -1.00
C GLY A 621 -19.29 -12.32 -0.18
N GLU A 622 -18.98 -11.11 0.31
CA GLU A 622 -19.90 -10.26 1.08
C GLU A 622 -20.05 -8.85 0.52
N LEU A 623 -21.29 -8.35 0.53
CA LEU A 623 -21.63 -7.02 0.04
C LEU A 623 -22.40 -6.21 1.10
N PHE A 624 -21.73 -5.23 1.69
CA PHE A 624 -22.28 -4.23 2.59
C PHE A 624 -22.49 -2.93 1.84
N LEU A 625 -23.66 -2.30 1.99
CA LEU A 625 -23.98 -0.94 1.55
C LEU A 625 -23.25 -0.56 0.24
N GLY A 626 -23.69 -0.87 -0.96
CA GLY A 626 -22.88 -0.62 -2.16
C GLY A 626 -23.60 -0.96 -3.43
N SER A 627 -22.94 -0.81 -4.58
CA SER A 627 -23.56 -1.17 -5.87
C SER A 627 -22.64 -2.01 -6.75
N VAL A 628 -23.21 -3.09 -7.26
CA VAL A 628 -22.61 -3.98 -8.25
C VAL A 628 -23.46 -3.89 -9.51
N PHE A 629 -22.88 -3.46 -10.62
CA PHE A 629 -23.62 -3.40 -11.88
C PHE A 629 -22.80 -3.60 -13.13
N GLN A 630 -23.41 -4.16 -14.18
CA GLN A 630 -22.71 -4.49 -15.42
C GLN A 630 -21.49 -5.37 -15.17
N SER A 631 -21.61 -6.38 -14.31
CA SER A 631 -20.51 -7.27 -13.95
C SER A 631 -20.94 -8.74 -14.05
N PHE A 632 -19.99 -9.66 -14.12
CA PHE A 632 -20.34 -11.08 -14.20
C PHE A 632 -19.32 -12.05 -13.59
N SER A 633 -19.78 -13.27 -13.34
CA SER A 633 -18.92 -14.40 -12.97
C SER A 633 -19.18 -15.64 -13.81
N THR A 634 -18.13 -16.40 -14.12
CA THR A 634 -18.23 -17.70 -14.81
C THR A 634 -17.55 -18.84 -14.07
N GLY A 635 -16.79 -18.51 -13.03
CA GLY A 635 -16.14 -19.48 -12.15
C GLY A 635 -17.14 -20.32 -11.38
N LYS A 636 -16.79 -21.58 -11.11
CA LYS A 636 -17.60 -22.43 -10.24
C LYS A 636 -17.49 -21.98 -8.79
N VAL A 637 -18.56 -22.14 -8.04
CA VAL A 637 -18.60 -21.80 -6.61
C VAL A 637 -18.95 -23.07 -5.83
N ARG A 638 -18.09 -23.48 -4.90
CA ARG A 638 -18.26 -24.71 -4.11
C ARG A 638 -18.09 -24.44 -2.63
N GLY A 639 -19.19 -24.59 -1.88
CA GLY A 639 -19.16 -24.76 -0.44
C GLY A 639 -18.97 -26.24 -0.10
N GLU A 640 -17.81 -26.63 0.42
CA GLU A 640 -17.63 -27.96 1.01
C GLU A 640 -17.88 -27.87 2.52
N VAL A 641 -18.59 -28.86 3.06
CA VAL A 641 -18.80 -28.94 4.52
C VAL A 641 -17.89 -30.03 5.06
N PRO A 642 -16.87 -29.71 5.88
CA PRO A 642 -16.23 -30.71 6.73
C PRO A 642 -17.30 -31.35 7.62
N SER A 643 -17.33 -32.68 7.68
CA SER A 643 -18.42 -33.51 8.27
C SER A 643 -18.78 -33.25 9.74
N ASP A 644 -18.12 -32.31 10.42
CA ASP A 644 -18.07 -32.23 11.88
C ASP A 644 -18.71 -30.96 12.48
N TYR A 645 -19.15 -29.99 11.67
CA TYR A 645 -19.76 -28.73 12.16
C TYR A 645 -21.24 -28.57 11.76
N HIS A 646 -22.13 -28.59 12.76
CA HIS A 646 -23.57 -28.70 12.54
C HIS A 646 -24.37 -27.39 12.37
N PHE A 647 -23.79 -26.19 12.50
CA PHE A 647 -24.54 -24.93 12.31
C PHE A 647 -23.65 -23.71 11.97
N LYS A 648 -23.11 -23.63 10.75
CA LYS A 648 -22.70 -22.34 10.18
C LYS A 648 -23.75 -21.91 9.14
N ASN A 649 -24.06 -20.61 9.09
CA ASN A 649 -24.99 -20.05 8.12
C ASN A 649 -24.25 -19.92 6.77
N TYR A 650 -24.22 -21.00 6.00
CA TYR A 650 -23.56 -21.00 4.69
C TYR A 650 -24.38 -20.19 3.69
N ALA A 651 -23.76 -19.23 3.01
CA ALA A 651 -24.39 -18.47 1.93
C ALA A 651 -23.54 -18.60 0.66
N VAL A 652 -24.05 -19.36 -0.31
CA VAL A 652 -23.32 -19.67 -1.55
C VAL A 652 -24.08 -19.10 -2.75
N GLY A 653 -23.49 -18.12 -3.40
CA GLY A 653 -24.07 -17.42 -4.55
C GLY A 653 -23.21 -17.48 -5.79
N GLY A 654 -23.83 -17.60 -6.97
CA GLY A 654 -23.07 -17.54 -8.23
C GLY A 654 -22.41 -16.20 -8.46
N LEU A 655 -23.03 -15.09 -8.03
CA LEU A 655 -22.43 -13.75 -8.08
C LEU A 655 -22.07 -13.25 -6.68
N VAL A 656 -23.02 -13.20 -5.75
CA VAL A 656 -22.81 -12.69 -4.38
C VAL A 656 -23.11 -13.75 -3.33
N GLY A 657 -22.21 -14.04 -2.41
CA GLY A 657 -22.49 -14.96 -1.30
C GLY A 657 -23.56 -14.40 -0.38
N TYR A 658 -23.22 -13.32 0.32
CA TYR A 658 -24.13 -12.61 1.23
C TYR A 658 -24.25 -11.12 0.87
N ASN A 659 -25.43 -10.70 0.43
CA ASN A 659 -25.83 -9.31 0.32
C ASN A 659 -26.48 -8.78 1.62
N TYR A 660 -25.76 -7.99 2.41
CA TYR A 660 -26.28 -7.38 3.65
C TYR A 660 -27.23 -6.22 3.36
N SER A 661 -26.79 -5.29 2.51
CA SER A 661 -27.48 -4.02 2.24
C SER A 661 -27.07 -3.38 0.91
N GLY A 662 -26.44 -4.16 0.03
CA GLY A 662 -26.02 -3.72 -1.29
C GLY A 662 -27.08 -3.89 -2.37
N ARG A 663 -26.77 -3.32 -3.54
CA ARG A 663 -27.59 -3.35 -4.75
C ARG A 663 -26.88 -4.13 -5.85
N VAL A 664 -27.49 -5.22 -6.31
CA VAL A 664 -26.99 -6.07 -7.39
C VAL A 664 -27.88 -5.91 -8.62
N THR A 665 -27.35 -5.31 -9.69
CA THR A 665 -28.16 -5.03 -10.89
C THR A 665 -27.43 -5.22 -12.21
N ASN A 666 -28.16 -5.44 -13.31
CA ASN A 666 -27.57 -5.51 -14.66
C ASN A 666 -26.35 -6.44 -14.73
N SER A 667 -26.39 -7.57 -14.03
CA SER A 667 -25.25 -8.47 -13.85
C SER A 667 -25.66 -9.92 -14.08
N TYR A 668 -24.70 -10.79 -14.34
CA TYR A 668 -25.02 -12.20 -14.62
C TYR A 668 -24.00 -13.18 -14.09
N THR A 669 -24.41 -14.44 -13.98
CA THR A 669 -23.49 -15.54 -13.67
C THR A 669 -23.81 -16.78 -14.48
N THR A 670 -22.75 -17.48 -14.90
CA THR A 670 -22.84 -18.73 -15.68
C THR A 670 -22.12 -19.90 -15.02
N GLY A 671 -21.52 -19.66 -13.85
CA GLY A 671 -20.80 -20.68 -13.10
C GLY A 671 -21.75 -21.62 -12.37
N ASP A 672 -21.40 -22.90 -12.29
CA ASP A 672 -22.15 -23.83 -11.45
C ASP A 672 -21.95 -23.48 -9.97
N VAL A 673 -23.05 -23.49 -9.22
CA VAL A 673 -23.11 -23.14 -7.80
C VAL A 673 -23.50 -24.39 -7.02
N LYS A 674 -22.63 -24.81 -6.10
CA LYS A 674 -22.89 -25.94 -5.21
C LYS A 674 -22.62 -25.55 -3.76
N GLY A 675 -23.58 -25.77 -2.88
CA GLY A 675 -23.44 -25.54 -1.44
C GLY A 675 -24.34 -26.45 -0.61
N ASP A 676 -24.46 -26.16 0.68
CA ASP A 676 -25.34 -26.90 1.59
C ASP A 676 -26.62 -26.11 1.94
N GLN A 677 -26.44 -24.96 2.59
CA GLN A 677 -27.50 -24.05 3.03
C GLN A 677 -27.42 -22.70 2.27
N TYR A 678 -28.56 -21.99 2.16
CA TYR A 678 -28.73 -20.69 1.47
C TYR A 678 -27.99 -20.61 0.13
N VAL A 679 -28.34 -21.52 -0.78
CA VAL A 679 -27.69 -21.64 -2.08
C VAL A 679 -28.52 -20.91 -3.14
N GLY A 680 -27.98 -19.82 -3.66
CA GLY A 680 -28.62 -19.01 -4.69
C GLY A 680 -27.86 -19.05 -6.00
N GLY A 681 -28.57 -19.16 -7.12
CA GLY A 681 -27.93 -19.05 -8.43
C GLY A 681 -27.24 -17.71 -8.64
N LEU A 682 -27.78 -16.61 -8.10
CA LEU A 682 -27.16 -15.27 -8.12
C LEU A 682 -26.65 -14.84 -6.74
N VAL A 683 -27.52 -14.87 -5.73
CA VAL A 683 -27.24 -14.41 -4.37
C VAL A 683 -27.54 -15.51 -3.36
N GLY A 684 -26.59 -15.93 -2.53
CA GLY A 684 -26.84 -16.94 -1.50
C GLY A 684 -27.88 -16.47 -0.48
N LEU A 685 -27.54 -15.39 0.25
CA LEU A 685 -28.43 -14.74 1.22
C LEU A 685 -28.59 -13.24 0.89
N ASN A 686 -29.82 -12.77 0.85
CA ASN A 686 -30.16 -11.34 0.71
C ASN A 686 -30.85 -10.83 1.98
N ALA A 687 -30.15 -10.06 2.81
CA ALA A 687 -30.70 -9.52 4.05
C ALA A 687 -31.66 -8.36 3.79
N LYS A 688 -32.30 -7.88 4.87
CA LYS A 688 -33.46 -6.96 4.85
C LYS A 688 -33.27 -5.68 4.03
N GLU A 689 -32.05 -5.18 3.94
CA GLU A 689 -31.73 -3.95 3.22
C GLU A 689 -31.12 -4.19 1.83
N GLY A 690 -30.88 -5.45 1.46
CA GLY A 690 -30.32 -5.83 0.16
C GLY A 690 -31.34 -5.78 -0.97
N SER A 691 -30.90 -5.39 -2.17
CA SER A 691 -31.74 -5.29 -3.37
C SER A 691 -31.15 -5.97 -4.60
N VAL A 692 -32.00 -6.66 -5.37
CA VAL A 692 -31.61 -7.44 -6.56
C VAL A 692 -32.57 -7.15 -7.73
N SER A 693 -32.08 -6.69 -8.89
CA SER A 693 -32.91 -6.45 -10.10
C SER A 693 -32.15 -6.57 -11.42
N SER A 694 -32.85 -6.93 -12.50
CA SER A 694 -32.27 -6.88 -13.87
C SER A 694 -31.04 -7.78 -14.04
N ASN A 695 -31.07 -9.00 -13.52
CA ASN A 695 -29.95 -9.94 -13.54
C ASN A 695 -30.36 -11.27 -14.21
N TYR A 696 -29.39 -12.09 -14.61
CA TYR A 696 -29.69 -13.48 -14.99
C TYR A 696 -28.67 -14.52 -14.52
N VAL A 697 -29.15 -15.75 -14.37
CA VAL A 697 -28.37 -16.93 -13.98
C VAL A 697 -28.47 -18.00 -15.07
N ALA A 698 -27.32 -18.48 -15.53
CA ALA A 698 -27.20 -19.52 -16.56
C ALA A 698 -26.28 -20.68 -16.14
N GLY A 699 -25.97 -20.80 -14.84
CA GLY A 699 -25.25 -21.93 -14.24
C GLY A 699 -26.20 -22.91 -13.53
N LYS A 700 -25.74 -24.14 -13.31
CA LYS A 700 -26.47 -25.13 -12.51
C LYS A 700 -26.41 -24.75 -11.02
N VAL A 701 -27.51 -24.92 -10.29
CA VAL A 701 -27.60 -24.68 -8.84
C VAL A 701 -27.91 -25.97 -8.10
N GLU A 702 -27.06 -26.35 -7.13
CA GLU A 702 -27.20 -27.55 -6.30
C GLU A 702 -27.05 -27.22 -4.81
N GLY A 703 -28.01 -27.62 -3.98
CA GLY A 703 -27.93 -27.47 -2.53
C GLY A 703 -28.90 -28.35 -1.77
N GLN A 704 -28.84 -28.34 -0.43
CA GLN A 704 -29.68 -29.19 0.42
C GLN A 704 -30.82 -28.43 1.11
N ARG A 705 -30.59 -27.17 1.54
CA ARG A 705 -31.54 -26.37 2.31
C ARG A 705 -31.60 -24.93 1.81
N PHE A 706 -32.80 -24.41 1.58
CA PHE A 706 -33.02 -23.04 1.08
C PHE A 706 -32.26 -22.77 -0.23
N VAL A 707 -32.67 -23.48 -1.28
CA VAL A 707 -32.06 -23.39 -2.61
C VAL A 707 -32.97 -22.58 -3.52
N GLY A 708 -32.42 -21.58 -4.19
CA GLY A 708 -33.17 -20.71 -5.09
C GLY A 708 -32.44 -20.39 -6.39
N GLY A 709 -33.17 -20.28 -7.50
CA GLY A 709 -32.60 -20.01 -8.82
C GLY A 709 -31.95 -18.63 -8.92
N ILE A 710 -32.47 -17.64 -8.19
CA ILE A 710 -31.88 -16.31 -8.05
C ILE A 710 -31.29 -16.12 -6.65
N VAL A 711 -32.14 -16.17 -5.62
CA VAL A 711 -31.75 -15.97 -4.22
C VAL A 711 -32.04 -17.23 -3.41
N GLY A 712 -31.06 -17.73 -2.64
CA GLY A 712 -31.25 -18.89 -1.77
C GLY A 712 -32.16 -18.57 -0.57
N TYR A 713 -31.85 -17.51 0.17
CA TYR A 713 -32.68 -17.00 1.27
C TYR A 713 -32.84 -15.47 1.21
N ASN A 714 -34.08 -14.99 1.25
CA ASN A 714 -34.39 -13.58 1.05
C ASN A 714 -35.16 -12.99 2.24
N LEU A 715 -34.58 -11.96 2.85
CA LEU A 715 -35.21 -11.05 3.81
C LEU A 715 -35.38 -9.64 3.23
N GLY A 716 -34.69 -9.33 2.12
CA GLY A 716 -34.67 -8.03 1.45
C GLY A 716 -35.60 -7.93 0.25
N THR A 717 -35.26 -7.05 -0.69
CA THR A 717 -36.10 -6.74 -1.86
C THR A 717 -35.56 -7.41 -3.13
N VAL A 718 -36.37 -8.27 -3.75
CA VAL A 718 -36.11 -8.78 -5.11
C VAL A 718 -37.07 -8.07 -6.06
N LEU A 719 -36.53 -7.15 -6.84
CA LEU A 719 -37.26 -6.35 -7.81
C LEU A 719 -37.40 -7.10 -9.16
N SER A 720 -37.99 -6.45 -10.17
CA SER A 720 -38.28 -7.07 -11.46
C SER A 720 -37.05 -7.38 -12.32
N ASN A 721 -37.28 -8.18 -13.35
CA ASN A 721 -36.34 -8.53 -14.42
C ASN A 721 -35.17 -9.41 -13.96
N ASN A 722 -35.39 -10.31 -13.00
CA ASN A 722 -34.42 -11.34 -12.65
C ASN A 722 -34.81 -12.67 -13.33
N PHE A 723 -33.87 -13.33 -13.99
CA PHE A 723 -34.13 -14.53 -14.79
C PHE A 723 -33.19 -15.68 -14.42
N TRP A 724 -33.67 -16.93 -14.40
CA TRP A 724 -32.80 -18.09 -14.19
C TRP A 724 -33.13 -19.23 -15.15
N ASN A 725 -32.09 -19.98 -15.54
CA ASN A 725 -32.20 -21.06 -16.50
C ASN A 725 -32.71 -22.34 -15.81
N THR A 726 -33.92 -22.75 -16.15
CA THR A 726 -34.61 -23.89 -15.53
C THR A 726 -34.25 -25.25 -16.09
N ASP A 727 -33.60 -25.33 -17.26
CA ASP A 727 -33.19 -26.63 -17.83
C ASP A 727 -31.92 -27.18 -17.18
N LEU A 728 -31.12 -26.32 -16.54
CA LEU A 728 -29.83 -26.68 -15.96
C LEU A 728 -29.92 -27.15 -14.51
N SER A 729 -30.95 -26.72 -13.78
CA SER A 729 -31.15 -27.01 -12.36
C SER A 729 -32.50 -27.71 -12.16
N ASP A 730 -32.63 -28.56 -11.15
CA ASP A 730 -33.87 -29.33 -10.93
C ASP A 730 -35.08 -28.39 -10.74
N SER A 731 -36.22 -28.76 -11.36
CA SER A 731 -37.44 -27.95 -11.43
C SER A 731 -38.15 -27.69 -10.08
N SER A 732 -37.58 -28.15 -8.97
CA SER A 732 -38.08 -27.96 -7.59
C SER A 732 -37.51 -26.72 -6.89
N ILE A 733 -36.57 -26.01 -7.53
CA ILE A 733 -35.89 -24.83 -6.97
C ILE A 733 -36.80 -23.60 -7.11
N ILE A 734 -37.87 -23.55 -6.30
CA ILE A 734 -38.66 -22.35 -6.04
C ILE A 734 -39.04 -22.38 -4.56
N ASN A 735 -38.16 -21.93 -3.67
CA ASN A 735 -38.66 -21.53 -2.34
C ASN A 735 -37.78 -20.46 -1.66
N PRO A 736 -38.08 -19.16 -1.87
CA PRO A 736 -37.69 -18.13 -0.94
C PRO A 736 -38.72 -18.13 0.21
N GLU A 737 -38.41 -18.78 1.33
CA GLU A 737 -39.19 -18.53 2.55
C GLU A 737 -38.92 -17.09 3.02
N SER A 738 -39.83 -16.16 2.64
CA SER A 738 -40.47 -15.15 3.52
C SER A 738 -41.03 -13.89 2.81
N ASP A 739 -41.05 -13.80 1.48
CA ASP A 739 -41.87 -12.78 0.80
C ASP A 739 -42.41 -13.25 -0.56
N THR A 740 -43.72 -13.09 -0.78
CA THR A 740 -44.47 -13.49 -1.98
C THR A 740 -44.34 -12.49 -3.14
N SER A 741 -43.40 -11.54 -3.04
CA SER A 741 -43.16 -10.47 -4.01
C SER A 741 -42.03 -10.76 -5.02
N VAL A 742 -41.52 -12.00 -5.08
CA VAL A 742 -40.42 -12.36 -5.98
C VAL A 742 -40.86 -12.35 -7.45
N SER A 743 -40.53 -11.29 -8.17
CA SER A 743 -40.69 -11.15 -9.62
C SER A 743 -39.51 -11.75 -10.41
N ALA A 744 -39.14 -12.99 -10.08
CA ALA A 744 -38.20 -13.77 -10.89
C ALA A 744 -38.99 -14.51 -11.99
N LEU A 745 -38.47 -14.48 -13.22
CA LEU A 745 -39.10 -15.13 -14.39
C LEU A 745 -38.30 -16.37 -14.78
N ASP A 746 -38.98 -17.51 -14.82
CA ASP A 746 -38.42 -18.80 -15.18
C ASP A 746 -38.29 -18.92 -16.69
N TYR A 747 -37.06 -19.04 -17.21
CA TYR A 747 -36.82 -19.26 -18.64
C TYR A 747 -36.06 -20.55 -18.88
N THR A 748 -36.50 -21.29 -19.90
CA THR A 748 -35.71 -22.39 -20.46
C THR A 748 -34.45 -21.83 -21.13
N THR A 749 -33.50 -22.72 -21.40
CA THR A 749 -32.28 -22.41 -22.15
C THR A 749 -32.59 -21.73 -23.48
N ILE A 750 -33.66 -22.14 -24.17
CA ILE A 750 -34.07 -21.55 -25.46
C ILE A 750 -34.62 -20.13 -25.25
N GLN A 751 -35.47 -19.93 -24.24
CA GLN A 751 -36.05 -18.62 -23.94
C GLN A 751 -34.98 -17.61 -23.50
N MET A 752 -34.00 -18.07 -22.72
CA MET A 752 -32.84 -17.30 -22.29
C MET A 752 -31.95 -16.78 -23.45
N ARG A 753 -32.19 -17.24 -24.68
CA ARG A 753 -31.42 -16.88 -25.88
C ARG A 753 -32.23 -16.08 -26.91
N MET A 754 -33.47 -15.71 -26.57
CA MET A 754 -34.38 -15.05 -27.50
C MET A 754 -34.66 -13.61 -27.07
N ALA A 755 -34.37 -12.64 -27.95
CA ALA A 755 -34.55 -11.21 -27.67
C ALA A 755 -35.99 -10.84 -27.28
N SER A 756 -36.98 -11.56 -27.80
CA SER A 756 -38.38 -11.36 -27.45
C SER A 756 -38.71 -11.65 -25.99
N TYR A 757 -37.85 -12.38 -25.27
CA TYR A 757 -38.00 -12.69 -23.85
C TYR A 757 -37.18 -11.73 -22.96
N PHE A 758 -36.35 -10.86 -23.55
CA PHE A 758 -35.59 -9.82 -22.86
C PHE A 758 -35.98 -8.41 -23.32
N ASP A 759 -37.22 -8.21 -23.72
CA ASP A 759 -37.75 -6.91 -24.14
C ASP A 759 -37.71 -5.85 -23.02
N VAL A 760 -37.65 -6.30 -21.77
CA VAL A 760 -37.44 -5.48 -20.56
C VAL A 760 -35.98 -5.09 -20.29
N PHE A 761 -35.00 -5.75 -20.94
CA PHE A 761 -33.60 -5.33 -20.87
C PHE A 761 -33.35 -4.18 -21.84
N ASP A 762 -32.50 -3.21 -21.45
CA ASP A 762 -32.02 -2.19 -22.39
C ASP A 762 -30.98 -2.80 -23.33
N LEU A 763 -31.46 -3.51 -24.35
CA LEU A 763 -30.67 -4.13 -25.42
C LEU A 763 -29.97 -3.09 -26.32
N LYS A 764 -30.19 -1.78 -26.11
CA LYS A 764 -29.54 -0.70 -26.87
C LYS A 764 -28.33 -0.13 -26.14
N LYS A 765 -28.38 -0.02 -24.82
CA LYS A 765 -27.33 0.66 -24.02
C LYS A 765 -26.57 -0.25 -23.09
N VAL A 766 -27.22 -1.26 -22.50
CA VAL A 766 -26.62 -2.07 -21.42
C VAL A 766 -26.30 -3.46 -21.92
N TRP A 767 -27.29 -4.10 -22.55
CA TRP A 767 -27.21 -5.49 -22.95
C TRP A 767 -27.11 -5.60 -24.47
N ILE A 768 -26.56 -6.72 -24.93
CA ILE A 768 -26.50 -7.10 -26.33
C ILE A 768 -26.85 -8.57 -26.45
N LEU A 769 -27.62 -8.95 -27.46
CA LEU A 769 -28.08 -10.32 -27.66
C LEU A 769 -28.08 -10.63 -29.14
N ARG A 770 -27.52 -11.78 -29.52
CA ARG A 770 -27.58 -12.30 -30.89
C ARG A 770 -28.83 -13.15 -31.03
N GLU A 771 -29.75 -12.78 -31.93
CA GLU A 771 -31.07 -13.41 -32.08
C GLU A 771 -31.03 -14.89 -32.53
N ASP A 772 -29.87 -15.41 -32.89
CA ASP A 772 -29.68 -16.76 -33.41
C ASP A 772 -29.01 -17.74 -32.45
N SER A 773 -28.46 -17.34 -31.28
CA SER A 773 -27.91 -18.33 -30.32
C SER A 773 -27.45 -17.90 -28.90
N THR A 774 -27.09 -16.65 -28.59
CA THR A 774 -26.35 -16.34 -27.33
C THR A 774 -27.25 -15.99 -26.13
N TYR A 775 -26.72 -16.01 -24.90
CA TYR A 775 -27.33 -15.30 -23.77
C TYR A 775 -27.09 -13.77 -23.90
N PRO A 776 -27.82 -12.93 -23.14
CA PRO A 776 -27.56 -11.48 -23.15
C PRO A 776 -26.16 -11.17 -22.60
N GLY A 777 -25.27 -10.61 -23.42
CA GLY A 777 -23.98 -10.08 -22.99
C GLY A 777 -24.07 -8.60 -22.59
N LEU A 778 -23.10 -8.13 -21.82
CA LEU A 778 -22.97 -6.71 -21.46
C LEU A 778 -22.24 -5.93 -22.56
N ARG A 779 -22.73 -4.74 -22.92
CA ARG A 779 -22.08 -3.87 -23.90
C ARG A 779 -20.85 -3.21 -23.31
N ASN A 780 -19.79 -3.10 -24.13
CA ASN A 780 -18.53 -2.43 -23.76
C ASN A 780 -17.85 -3.06 -22.52
N VAL A 781 -18.13 -4.33 -22.28
CA VAL A 781 -17.44 -5.18 -21.31
C VAL A 781 -17.03 -6.41 -22.08
N ILE A 782 -15.80 -6.88 -21.88
CA ILE A 782 -15.34 -8.13 -22.47
C ILE A 782 -16.22 -9.25 -21.94
N ASN A 783 -17.04 -9.85 -22.81
CA ASN A 783 -17.92 -10.95 -22.42
C ASN A 783 -17.15 -12.26 -22.42
N ALA A 784 -17.65 -13.22 -21.63
CA ALA A 784 -17.17 -14.58 -21.70
C ALA A 784 -17.81 -15.30 -22.90
N PRO A 785 -17.08 -16.19 -23.59
CA PRO A 785 -17.64 -16.95 -24.69
C PRO A 785 -18.71 -17.92 -24.18
N PHE A 786 -19.67 -18.29 -25.03
CA PHE A 786 -20.77 -19.17 -24.64
C PHE A 786 -20.79 -20.46 -25.46
N ALA A 787 -20.83 -21.60 -24.76
CA ALA A 787 -20.94 -22.93 -25.34
C ALA A 787 -22.38 -23.45 -25.32
N PHE A 788 -22.76 -24.24 -26.33
CA PHE A 788 -24.10 -24.78 -26.48
C PHE A 788 -24.13 -26.30 -26.33
N ALA A 789 -25.11 -26.79 -25.57
CA ALA A 789 -25.43 -28.21 -25.57
C ALA A 789 -26.04 -28.57 -26.92
N GLU A 790 -25.38 -29.46 -27.65
CA GLU A 790 -25.80 -29.89 -28.98
C GLU A 790 -25.99 -31.40 -29.02
N THR A 791 -26.81 -31.87 -29.94
CA THR A 791 -26.95 -33.31 -30.21
C THR A 791 -26.49 -33.60 -31.62
N TRP A 792 -25.43 -34.40 -31.73
CA TRP A 792 -24.84 -34.81 -33.00
C TRP A 792 -25.09 -36.29 -33.24
N PHE A 793 -25.58 -36.59 -34.44
CA PHE A 793 -25.65 -37.95 -34.97
C PHE A 793 -24.42 -38.16 -35.86
N THR A 794 -23.52 -39.03 -35.44
CA THR A 794 -22.19 -39.15 -36.05
C THR A 794 -21.73 -40.60 -36.15
N PRO A 795 -20.94 -40.97 -37.18
CA PRO A 795 -20.27 -42.27 -37.27
C PRO A 795 -19.29 -42.50 -36.12
N ASP A 796 -18.59 -43.64 -36.16
CA ASP A 796 -17.66 -44.12 -35.12
C ASP A 796 -16.55 -43.12 -34.71
N ASN A 797 -16.33 -42.06 -35.50
CA ASN A 797 -15.46 -40.94 -35.18
C ASN A 797 -16.18 -39.59 -35.30
N PHE A 798 -15.75 -38.61 -34.50
CA PHE A 798 -16.27 -37.24 -34.56
C PHE A 798 -15.18 -36.23 -34.19
N ASP A 799 -15.07 -35.16 -34.96
CA ASP A 799 -14.19 -34.03 -34.64
C ASP A 799 -14.92 -33.09 -33.67
N LEU A 800 -14.48 -33.06 -32.41
CA LEU A 800 -15.12 -32.24 -31.36
C LEU A 800 -14.94 -30.75 -31.58
N THR A 801 -13.99 -30.31 -32.42
CA THR A 801 -13.85 -28.88 -32.74
C THR A 801 -15.08 -28.33 -33.45
N LYS A 802 -15.91 -29.18 -34.05
CA LYS A 802 -17.20 -28.80 -34.65
C LYS A 802 -18.22 -28.24 -33.65
N PHE A 803 -18.09 -28.52 -32.36
CA PHE A 803 -18.90 -27.85 -31.35
C PHE A 803 -18.66 -26.32 -31.39
N LEU A 804 -17.47 -25.88 -31.79
CA LEU A 804 -17.12 -24.46 -31.93
C LEU A 804 -17.79 -23.77 -33.12
N ASP A 805 -18.45 -24.50 -34.02
CA ASP A 805 -19.10 -23.92 -35.21
C ASP A 805 -20.26 -22.99 -34.83
N ASN A 806 -20.91 -23.27 -33.70
CA ASN A 806 -22.04 -22.49 -33.21
C ASN A 806 -21.71 -21.68 -31.94
N ASP A 807 -20.61 -21.97 -31.27
CA ASP A 807 -20.27 -21.47 -29.94
C ASP A 807 -19.39 -20.20 -29.95
N TYR A 808 -19.86 -19.09 -30.51
CA TYR A 808 -19.12 -17.81 -30.48
C TYR A 808 -19.98 -16.66 -29.92
N ASP A 809 -19.36 -15.72 -29.20
CA ASP A 809 -20.02 -14.51 -28.72
C ASP A 809 -19.99 -13.37 -29.76
N ILE A 810 -20.62 -12.24 -29.43
CA ILE A 810 -20.78 -11.10 -30.35
C ILE A 810 -19.51 -10.27 -30.60
N GLU A 811 -18.49 -10.40 -29.75
CA GLU A 811 -17.24 -9.63 -29.84
C GLU A 811 -16.06 -10.49 -30.34
N THR A 812 -16.21 -11.82 -30.30
CA THR A 812 -15.16 -12.80 -30.60
C THR A 812 -15.19 -13.25 -32.05
N LEU A 813 -14.08 -13.03 -32.76
CA LEU A 813 -13.83 -13.77 -34.00
C LEU A 813 -13.58 -15.24 -33.63
N GLN A 814 -14.41 -16.16 -34.16
CA GLN A 814 -14.39 -17.61 -33.92
C GLN A 814 -12.99 -18.26 -33.85
N LYS A 815 -12.01 -17.70 -34.57
CA LYS A 815 -10.61 -18.17 -34.64
C LYS A 815 -9.83 -18.18 -33.32
N ASN A 816 -10.28 -17.48 -32.28
CA ASN A 816 -9.58 -17.40 -30.99
C ASN A 816 -10.18 -18.31 -29.90
N LEU A 817 -11.21 -19.09 -30.25
CA LEU A 817 -11.86 -19.99 -29.32
C LEU A 817 -11.05 -21.25 -29.07
N VAL A 818 -11.02 -21.70 -27.82
CA VAL A 818 -10.41 -22.95 -27.38
C VAL A 818 -11.40 -23.74 -26.54
N MET A 819 -11.34 -25.06 -26.65
CA MET A 819 -12.20 -25.97 -25.91
C MET A 819 -11.39 -26.77 -24.89
N GLN A 820 -11.94 -26.95 -23.70
CA GLN A 820 -11.48 -27.90 -22.71
C GLN A 820 -12.56 -28.95 -22.45
N ILE A 821 -12.23 -30.24 -22.62
CA ILE A 821 -13.13 -31.33 -22.23
C ILE A 821 -13.00 -31.56 -20.73
N ASP A 822 -14.12 -31.48 -20.01
CA ASP A 822 -14.19 -31.74 -18.58
C ASP A 822 -14.42 -33.24 -18.30
N THR A 823 -15.47 -33.80 -18.91
CA THR A 823 -15.85 -35.21 -18.72
C THR A 823 -16.44 -35.81 -19.98
N ILE A 824 -16.27 -37.13 -20.12
CA ILE A 824 -16.86 -37.94 -21.19
C ILE A 824 -17.45 -39.18 -20.54
N SER A 825 -18.70 -39.51 -20.85
CA SER A 825 -19.37 -40.65 -20.22
C SER A 825 -18.82 -42.01 -20.70
N ALA A 826 -18.32 -42.09 -21.93
CA ALA A 826 -17.66 -43.27 -22.51
C ALA A 826 -16.90 -42.91 -23.80
N GLY A 827 -15.85 -43.67 -24.16
CA GLY A 827 -15.04 -43.45 -25.37
C GLY A 827 -13.69 -42.79 -25.08
N SER A 828 -13.00 -42.32 -26.11
CA SER A 828 -11.70 -41.66 -25.99
C SER A 828 -11.57 -40.49 -26.96
N VAL A 829 -10.81 -39.45 -26.55
CA VAL A 829 -10.45 -38.29 -27.37
C VAL A 829 -8.94 -38.25 -27.53
N ASP A 830 -8.47 -38.03 -28.76
CA ASP A 830 -7.03 -37.86 -29.03
C ASP A 830 -6.56 -36.40 -28.84
N ALA A 831 -5.25 -36.17 -28.99
CA ALA A 831 -4.66 -34.83 -28.83
C ALA A 831 -5.14 -33.80 -29.86
N ASN A 832 -5.77 -34.24 -30.96
CA ASN A 832 -6.33 -33.39 -32.00
C ASN A 832 -7.85 -33.24 -31.86
N MET A 833 -8.42 -33.55 -30.69
CA MET A 833 -9.86 -33.46 -30.39
C MET A 833 -10.75 -34.40 -31.23
N HIS A 834 -10.20 -35.49 -31.78
CA HIS A 834 -11.02 -36.52 -32.42
C HIS A 834 -11.54 -37.51 -31.38
N PHE A 835 -12.85 -37.58 -31.26
CA PHE A 835 -13.56 -38.54 -30.44
C PHE A 835 -13.76 -39.87 -31.18
N THR A 836 -13.60 -40.99 -30.46
CA THR A 836 -13.89 -42.35 -30.93
C THR A 836 -14.81 -43.07 -29.95
N PHE A 837 -15.89 -43.67 -30.46
CA PHE A 837 -16.80 -44.48 -29.65
C PHE A 837 -16.15 -45.80 -29.19
N PRO A 838 -16.50 -46.32 -28.00
CA PRO A 838 -16.12 -47.69 -27.61
C PRO A 838 -16.66 -48.72 -28.60
N SER A 839 -15.85 -49.75 -28.90
CA SER A 839 -16.27 -50.85 -29.80
C SER A 839 -17.45 -51.68 -29.28
N THR A 840 -17.85 -51.48 -28.02
CA THR A 840 -18.99 -52.15 -27.37
C THR A 840 -20.32 -51.42 -27.55
N MET A 841 -20.32 -50.19 -28.08
CA MET A 841 -21.54 -49.42 -28.32
C MET A 841 -22.21 -49.80 -29.64
N THR A 842 -23.53 -49.69 -29.66
CA THR A 842 -24.41 -50.00 -30.79
C THR A 842 -25.12 -48.76 -31.31
N LEU A 843 -25.71 -48.86 -32.50
CA LEU A 843 -26.41 -47.75 -33.15
C LEU A 843 -27.52 -47.18 -32.24
N GLY A 844 -27.51 -45.87 -32.03
CA GLY A 844 -28.44 -45.17 -31.14
C GLY A 844 -27.92 -44.98 -29.72
N ASP A 845 -26.82 -45.64 -29.32
CA ASP A 845 -26.19 -45.39 -28.03
C ASP A 845 -25.66 -43.96 -27.97
N THR A 846 -25.78 -43.36 -26.79
CA THR A 846 -25.47 -41.95 -26.55
C THR A 846 -24.26 -41.82 -25.63
N VAL A 847 -23.32 -40.97 -26.05
CA VAL A 847 -22.21 -40.48 -25.22
C VAL A 847 -22.48 -39.03 -24.85
N TYR A 848 -22.27 -38.70 -23.58
CA TYR A 848 -22.35 -37.34 -23.07
C TYR A 848 -20.95 -36.76 -22.97
N ILE A 849 -20.78 -35.56 -23.51
CA ILE A 849 -19.53 -34.80 -23.45
C ILE A 849 -19.82 -33.48 -22.74
N THR A 850 -19.16 -33.28 -21.61
CA THR A 850 -19.13 -31.98 -20.92
C THR A 850 -17.85 -31.27 -21.31
N TYR A 851 -17.98 -30.06 -21.82
CA TYR A 851 -16.85 -29.22 -22.21
C TYR A 851 -17.07 -27.78 -21.79
N ARG A 852 -15.97 -27.04 -21.66
CA ARG A 852 -15.93 -25.61 -21.41
C ARG A 852 -15.27 -24.91 -22.58
N LEU A 853 -15.81 -23.76 -22.94
CA LEU A 853 -15.26 -22.89 -23.98
C LEU A 853 -14.46 -21.76 -23.34
N GLY A 854 -13.35 -21.42 -23.96
CA GLY A 854 -12.54 -20.26 -23.60
C GLY A 854 -12.17 -19.46 -24.84
N GLU A 855 -11.81 -18.20 -24.63
CA GLU A 855 -11.23 -17.38 -25.68
C GLU A 855 -9.79 -17.02 -25.31
N VAL A 856 -8.84 -17.44 -26.15
CA VAL A 856 -7.42 -17.12 -25.97
C VAL A 856 -7.16 -15.68 -26.41
N ARG A 857 -6.63 -14.88 -25.49
CA ARG A 857 -6.26 -13.49 -25.78
C ARG A 857 -4.78 -13.42 -26.14
N THR A 858 -4.50 -13.23 -27.44
CA THR A 858 -3.12 -13.13 -27.98
C THR A 858 -2.28 -11.97 -27.42
N ALA A 859 -2.89 -11.01 -26.72
CA ALA A 859 -2.21 -9.88 -26.09
C ALA A 859 -1.92 -10.06 -24.58
N GLN A 860 -2.47 -11.07 -23.91
CA GLN A 860 -2.53 -11.14 -22.43
C GLN A 860 -2.19 -12.50 -21.79
N VAL A 861 -1.85 -13.52 -22.59
CA VAL A 861 -1.45 -14.87 -22.11
C VAL A 861 -2.51 -15.56 -21.23
N ASP A 862 -3.77 -15.14 -21.30
CA ASP A 862 -4.87 -15.68 -20.50
C ASP A 862 -6.07 -16.07 -21.39
N THR A 863 -6.89 -16.98 -20.89
CA THR A 863 -8.09 -17.49 -21.55
C THR A 863 -9.33 -17.06 -20.76
N VAL A 864 -10.21 -16.29 -21.39
CA VAL A 864 -11.50 -15.93 -20.77
C VAL A 864 -12.41 -17.15 -20.88
N TRP A 865 -12.60 -17.83 -19.76
CA TRP A 865 -13.40 -19.04 -19.74
C TRP A 865 -14.90 -18.76 -19.55
N GLY A 866 -15.68 -19.35 -20.43
CA GLY A 866 -17.12 -19.28 -20.50
C GLY A 866 -17.87 -20.31 -19.66
N ASN A 867 -19.12 -20.54 -20.04
CA ASN A 867 -19.95 -21.60 -19.48
C ASN A 867 -19.52 -22.98 -19.97
N ARG A 868 -20.12 -23.99 -19.34
CA ARG A 868 -20.05 -25.38 -19.79
C ARG A 868 -21.26 -25.77 -20.61
N ALA A 869 -21.04 -26.67 -21.53
CA ALA A 869 -22.08 -27.29 -22.34
C ALA A 869 -22.03 -28.80 -22.20
N HIS A 870 -23.21 -29.41 -22.20
CA HIS A 870 -23.42 -30.86 -22.11
C HIS A 870 -23.97 -31.36 -23.45
N SER A 871 -23.07 -31.67 -24.38
CA SER A 871 -23.44 -32.17 -25.70
C SER A 871 -23.60 -33.69 -25.70
N LYS A 872 -24.43 -34.18 -26.64
CA LYS A 872 -24.71 -35.59 -26.86
C LYS A 872 -24.14 -35.99 -28.22
N LEU A 873 -23.35 -37.05 -28.24
CA LEU A 873 -23.00 -37.76 -29.46
C LEU A 873 -23.78 -39.07 -29.51
N ILE A 874 -24.60 -39.23 -30.54
CA ILE A 874 -25.39 -40.43 -30.76
C ILE A 874 -24.74 -41.21 -31.90
N LEU A 875 -24.33 -42.44 -31.62
CA LEU A 875 -23.69 -43.31 -32.61
C LEU A 875 -24.69 -43.60 -33.74
N ALA A 876 -24.39 -43.09 -34.93
CA ALA A 876 -25.25 -43.15 -36.11
C ALA A 876 -24.43 -43.55 -37.34
N LYS A 877 -25.00 -44.33 -38.28
CA LYS A 877 -24.34 -44.63 -39.55
C LYS A 877 -24.46 -43.43 -40.50
N ASN A 878 -23.37 -43.07 -41.17
CA ASN A 878 -23.42 -42.20 -42.34
C ASN A 878 -24.35 -42.84 -43.39
N LEU A 879 -25.46 -42.18 -43.70
CA LEU A 879 -26.21 -42.42 -44.92
C LEU A 879 -25.73 -41.37 -45.92
N GLU A 880 -24.86 -41.78 -46.85
CA GLU A 880 -24.60 -40.97 -48.04
C GLU A 880 -25.91 -40.72 -48.80
N LEU A 881 -25.97 -39.61 -49.53
CA LEU A 881 -27.09 -39.25 -50.41
C LEU A 881 -27.43 -40.40 -51.37
N GLY A 882 -28.43 -41.20 -51.01
CA GLY A 882 -28.93 -42.27 -51.84
C GLY A 882 -29.48 -43.43 -51.02
N PHE A 883 -30.81 -43.51 -50.96
CA PHE A 883 -31.60 -44.58 -50.32
C PHE A 883 -31.55 -44.61 -48.80
N ILE A 884 -32.71 -44.42 -48.16
CA ILE A 884 -32.94 -44.88 -46.80
C ILE A 884 -32.71 -46.40 -46.83
N SER A 885 -31.66 -46.87 -46.13
CA SER A 885 -31.44 -48.30 -45.94
C SER A 885 -32.72 -48.93 -45.36
N PRO A 886 -33.17 -50.10 -45.84
CA PRO A 886 -34.39 -50.77 -45.35
C PRO A 886 -34.39 -51.13 -43.85
N ALA A 887 -33.32 -50.83 -43.12
CA ALA A 887 -33.09 -51.25 -41.75
C ALA A 887 -33.59 -50.27 -40.67
N LEU A 888 -34.27 -49.18 -41.02
CA LEU A 888 -35.03 -48.35 -40.06
C LEU A 888 -36.53 -48.41 -40.39
N VAL A 889 -37.06 -49.64 -40.37
CA VAL A 889 -38.48 -49.95 -40.53
C VAL A 889 -38.94 -50.50 -39.18
N ILE A 890 -39.84 -49.80 -38.50
CA ILE A 890 -40.78 -50.48 -37.61
C ILE A 890 -41.74 -51.18 -38.58
N ASP A 891 -41.94 -52.49 -38.41
CA ASP A 891 -42.38 -53.50 -39.41
C ASP A 891 -43.47 -53.09 -40.45
N ASP A 892 -44.23 -52.02 -40.23
CA ASP A 892 -45.32 -51.57 -41.08
C ASP A 892 -45.17 -50.17 -41.74
N ILE A 893 -44.19 -49.32 -41.39
CA ILE A 893 -44.09 -47.93 -41.92
C ILE A 893 -42.86 -47.76 -42.82
N LYS A 894 -43.05 -47.25 -44.05
CA LYS A 894 -41.97 -46.89 -45.00
C LYS A 894 -42.09 -45.44 -45.44
N LEU A 895 -41.00 -44.69 -45.32
CA LEU A 895 -40.87 -43.33 -45.81
C LEU A 895 -39.74 -43.30 -46.84
N GLN A 896 -39.96 -42.69 -47.99
CA GLN A 896 -38.95 -42.55 -49.04
C GLN A 896 -39.04 -41.16 -49.67
N LEU A 897 -37.97 -40.37 -49.51
CA LEU A 897 -37.88 -39.04 -50.11
C LEU A 897 -37.04 -39.09 -51.39
N SER A 898 -37.57 -38.52 -52.47
CA SER A 898 -36.85 -38.31 -53.73
C SER A 898 -37.14 -36.90 -54.25
N GLY A 899 -36.15 -36.01 -54.13
CA GLY A 899 -36.33 -34.57 -54.38
C GLY A 899 -37.36 -33.96 -53.43
N LYS A 900 -38.43 -33.37 -53.98
CA LYS A 900 -39.57 -32.80 -53.22
C LYS A 900 -40.67 -33.80 -52.89
N ASN A 901 -40.54 -35.06 -53.30
CA ASN A 901 -41.60 -36.06 -53.19
C ASN A 901 -41.31 -37.02 -52.04
N LEU A 902 -42.14 -36.98 -50.99
CA LEU A 902 -42.13 -37.93 -49.88
C LEU A 902 -43.16 -39.03 -50.15
N SER A 903 -42.69 -40.22 -50.51
CA SER A 903 -43.49 -41.44 -50.53
C SER A 903 -43.67 -41.97 -49.11
N VAL A 904 -44.91 -42.25 -48.74
CA VAL A 904 -45.31 -42.69 -47.41
C VAL A 904 -46.15 -43.95 -47.53
N GLN A 905 -45.77 -45.01 -46.81
CA GLN A 905 -46.49 -46.27 -46.73
C GLN A 905 -46.66 -46.69 -45.27
N GLY A 906 -47.86 -47.14 -44.88
CA GLY A 906 -48.19 -47.62 -43.55
C GLY A 906 -48.37 -46.57 -42.46
N LEU A 907 -48.26 -45.28 -42.80
CA LEU A 907 -48.42 -44.16 -41.88
C LEU A 907 -49.86 -43.62 -41.95
N ARG A 908 -50.57 -43.54 -40.81
CA ARG A 908 -51.85 -42.84 -40.68
C ARG A 908 -51.80 -41.86 -39.50
N GLY A 909 -51.92 -40.56 -39.76
CA GLY A 909 -51.81 -39.53 -38.71
C GLY A 909 -51.32 -38.18 -39.24
N ASN A 910 -50.91 -37.30 -38.32
CA ASN A 910 -50.30 -36.02 -38.67
C ASN A 910 -48.77 -36.16 -38.66
N LEU A 911 -48.14 -35.77 -39.77
CA LEU A 911 -46.70 -35.70 -39.95
C LEU A 911 -46.28 -34.23 -39.89
N ASN A 912 -45.53 -33.86 -38.85
CA ASN A 912 -45.02 -32.49 -38.70
C ASN A 912 -43.55 -32.45 -39.08
N VAL A 913 -43.18 -31.42 -39.85
CA VAL A 913 -41.83 -31.20 -40.36
C VAL A 913 -41.29 -29.94 -39.69
N TYR A 914 -40.11 -30.03 -39.10
CA TYR A 914 -39.43 -28.96 -38.38
C TYR A 914 -38.06 -28.68 -39.00
N THR A 915 -37.57 -27.45 -38.85
CA THR A 915 -36.15 -27.15 -39.06
C THR A 915 -35.31 -27.68 -37.90
N LEU A 916 -34.00 -27.78 -38.10
CA LEU A 916 -33.01 -27.99 -37.03
C LEU A 916 -33.15 -27.02 -35.84
N LYS A 917 -33.77 -25.84 -36.05
CA LYS A 917 -34.01 -24.83 -35.01
C LYS A 917 -35.37 -24.99 -34.32
N GLY A 918 -36.05 -26.15 -34.48
CA GLY A 918 -37.35 -26.45 -33.86
C GLY A 918 -38.55 -25.69 -34.46
N GLN A 919 -38.35 -24.89 -35.50
CA GLN A 919 -39.45 -24.18 -36.18
C GLN A 919 -40.21 -25.13 -37.10
N ARG A 920 -41.53 -25.25 -36.94
CA ARG A 920 -42.39 -26.08 -37.81
C ARG A 920 -42.51 -25.46 -39.20
N VAL A 921 -42.08 -26.17 -40.24
CA VAL A 921 -42.09 -25.72 -41.64
C VAL A 921 -43.15 -26.40 -42.50
N ALA A 922 -43.61 -27.59 -42.14
CA ALA A 922 -44.76 -28.22 -42.78
C ALA A 922 -45.56 -29.10 -41.81
N SER A 923 -46.83 -29.31 -42.12
CA SER A 923 -47.70 -30.25 -41.41
C SER A 923 -48.60 -30.94 -42.42
N LEU A 924 -48.53 -32.27 -42.47
CA LEU A 924 -49.25 -33.09 -43.44
C LEU A 924 -50.17 -34.06 -42.71
N LYS A 925 -51.45 -34.04 -43.08
CA LYS A 925 -52.42 -35.03 -42.61
C LYS A 925 -52.43 -36.21 -43.56
N ILE A 926 -51.88 -37.34 -43.13
CA ILE A 926 -51.74 -38.55 -43.93
C ILE A 926 -52.89 -39.49 -43.60
N GLN A 927 -53.79 -39.64 -44.57
CA GLN A 927 -54.99 -40.47 -44.45
C GLN A 927 -54.78 -41.86 -45.07
N ASN A 928 -53.99 -41.93 -46.14
CA ASN A 928 -53.65 -43.15 -46.90
C ASN A 928 -52.19 -43.10 -47.35
N ASP A 929 -51.67 -44.27 -47.71
CA ASP A 929 -50.38 -44.42 -48.39
C ASP A 929 -50.36 -43.61 -49.69
N GLY A 930 -49.25 -42.95 -49.99
CA GLY A 930 -49.13 -42.10 -51.17
C GLY A 930 -47.89 -41.22 -51.19
N VAL A 931 -47.75 -40.43 -52.26
CA VAL A 931 -46.65 -39.49 -52.45
C VAL A 931 -47.13 -38.08 -52.13
N TYR A 932 -46.42 -37.40 -51.24
CA TYR A 932 -46.72 -36.06 -50.77
C TYR A 932 -45.61 -35.09 -51.19
N ILE A 933 -45.99 -33.92 -51.69
CA ILE A 933 -45.04 -32.89 -52.12
C ILE A 933 -44.66 -32.03 -50.91
N LEU A 934 -43.37 -31.97 -50.61
CA LEU A 934 -42.79 -31.11 -49.58
C LEU A 934 -42.01 -29.98 -50.23
N ASN A 935 -42.40 -28.74 -49.91
CA ASN A 935 -41.63 -27.54 -50.28
C ASN A 935 -40.63 -27.23 -49.16
N ILE A 936 -39.54 -27.97 -49.13
CA ILE A 936 -38.45 -27.85 -48.15
C ILE A 936 -37.09 -27.96 -48.85
N SER A 937 -36.06 -27.34 -48.26
CA SER A 937 -34.67 -27.44 -48.70
C SER A 937 -34.04 -28.80 -48.31
N PRO A 938 -32.93 -29.26 -48.93
CA PRO A 938 -32.54 -30.67 -48.88
C PRO A 938 -31.75 -31.14 -47.65
N GLY A 939 -32.31 -32.14 -46.96
CA GLY A 939 -31.71 -32.96 -45.90
C GLY A 939 -32.82 -33.38 -44.94
N LEU A 940 -32.97 -34.65 -44.53
CA LEU A 940 -34.17 -35.04 -43.78
C LEU A 940 -33.95 -36.26 -42.87
N TYR A 941 -34.40 -36.16 -41.61
CA TYR A 941 -34.36 -37.21 -40.59
C TYR A 941 -35.76 -37.46 -40.02
N VAL A 942 -36.05 -38.68 -39.57
CA VAL A 942 -37.35 -39.07 -39.00
C VAL A 942 -37.16 -39.51 -37.56
N MET A 943 -37.96 -38.97 -36.63
CA MET A 943 -38.02 -39.41 -35.24
C MET A 943 -39.47 -39.67 -34.80
N GLN A 944 -39.66 -40.71 -34.00
CA GLN A 944 -40.96 -41.07 -33.43
C GLN A 944 -41.22 -40.27 -32.14
N SER A 945 -42.38 -39.62 -32.04
CA SER A 945 -42.88 -39.06 -30.78
C SER A 945 -44.05 -39.90 -30.27
N GLY A 946 -44.06 -40.22 -28.98
CA GLY A 946 -45.13 -41.00 -28.34
C GLY A 946 -46.51 -40.37 -28.57
N SER A 947 -47.48 -41.22 -28.94
CA SER A 947 -48.87 -40.90 -29.35
C SER A 947 -49.03 -40.34 -30.79
N ARG A 948 -49.06 -41.26 -31.77
CA ARG A 948 -49.48 -41.12 -33.20
C ARG A 948 -49.04 -39.85 -33.96
N THR A 949 -48.01 -39.15 -33.49
CA THR A 949 -47.43 -37.96 -34.13
C THR A 949 -45.97 -38.25 -34.46
N TRP A 950 -45.59 -38.02 -35.71
CA TRP A 950 -44.25 -38.29 -36.19
C TRP A 950 -43.59 -36.96 -36.54
N ASN A 951 -42.36 -36.76 -36.06
CA ASN A 951 -41.62 -35.52 -36.25
C ASN A 951 -40.49 -35.80 -37.25
N MET A 952 -40.44 -34.98 -38.30
CA MET A 952 -39.36 -35.00 -39.27
C MET A 952 -38.54 -33.72 -39.16
N GLU A 953 -37.22 -33.85 -39.20
CA GLU A 953 -36.31 -32.73 -39.09
C GLU A 953 -35.56 -32.54 -40.41
N VAL A 954 -35.58 -31.33 -40.94
CA VAL A 954 -34.96 -30.98 -42.23
C VAL A 954 -33.57 -30.43 -41.97
N ARG A 955 -32.53 -31.08 -42.52
CA ARG A 955 -31.16 -30.57 -42.57
C ARG A 955 -30.92 -29.74 -43.81
#